data_AF-A0A7G6WXP7-F1
#
_entry.id   AF-A0A7G6WXP7-F1
#
_cell.length_a   1.000
_cell.length_b   1.000
_cell.length_c   1.000
_cell.angle_alpha   90.00
_cell.angle_beta   90.00
_cell.angle_gamma   90.00
#
_symmetry.space_group_name_H-M   'P 1'
#
loop_
_entity.id
_entity.type
_entity.pdbx_description
1 polymer ?
#
loop_
_entity_poly.entity_id
_entity_poly.type
_entity_poly.pdbx_seq_one_letter_code
_entity_poly.pdbx_strand_id
1 'polypeptide(L)'
;MLTMQDALLALTKYWTDRGCMVVQPFNTEVGAGTLNPATILRVLGPEPWRVAYVEPSVRPDDARYGENPNRLQTHTQFQVVLKPDPGNPQELFLASLEVLGIDIEAHDIRFVEDNWANPATGSWGLGWEVWLDGLEITQFTYFQQAGGMTLDPVSVEITYGIERIMMALQGVSHFKDISYAPGISYGEAFGQAEYEMSRFYLDDADVESQKRLFEEYANEARRMLDARLPVPAHIHVLRCSHTFNILDARGAVSTTERAKAFGRMRGLAREVAQLWAERRTELEHPLGIAELPAAAPEPTEFPVMTGTRQLLFEIGTEEMPPSEVTKTAAAVKAALTEKLAATRLGHGEVTTYATPRRVVAFVAAVQASEPDAERVARGPKKAAAFDAEGNVTKAAAGFARGQGVETSELHDLEVDGVEYVAVTKPDPGRGAAEVLSGLLAEIVSGLRSDKNMRWNDAKLSFTRPVRWLVALLGDQVVPVSVSTLTAGRTTRVHRTAAQPTVEIAAAEGYLDLLRIHGIEADPAKRRQQIVEASERLAAEVNGSVDFAAESALLDQIVNLIEEPTAILGNFSADYLDLPAEILTTVMRKHQRYLPVRGADGELLPHFVAVANGSVKEATVRNGNEGVLRARYEDAAFFWRADLQTTPAAMKEGLDKLAFEQRLGSMAQRAGRIGRIAESLGKIIGLDGEDVKTLQRAAELAKFDLGSQMVVELTSLAGTMAREYARRAGETDAVAQALFDMELPRSAGDPVPSTIPGALLALADRFDLLAGLFAIGAKPTGSSDPFALRRAAAGVVAILREHPELRAITLPVGLSAAAEQIGAQGIEVPAESLADVADFTVRRYEQQVLDRGDDHLQVAAVLPLAEAPATADETLAELQRQVTTPGFAELVAVLQRARRIVPADVAAVYDASKLTEPAELVLHEAVQKVGTAPTALGEFVIATEVLVEPITNFFEEILVMAEDPEVRAARLGLLATIRDFAAPVLDWQALGTSLAGQPVQSERQGE
;
A
#
# COMPACT_ATOMS: atom_id res chain seq x y z
N MET A 1 10.45 -42.08 14.00
CA MET A 1 9.78 -40.79 13.78
C MET A 1 10.23 -39.86 14.88
N LEU A 2 10.67 -38.64 14.55
CA LEU A 2 11.12 -37.64 15.53
C LEU A 2 9.91 -37.21 16.37
N THR A 3 10.00 -37.28 17.71
CA THR A 3 8.93 -36.77 18.58
C THR A 3 9.02 -35.25 18.71
N MET A 4 7.93 -34.58 19.14
CA MET A 4 7.98 -33.13 19.38
C MET A 4 9.03 -32.77 20.43
N GLN A 5 9.17 -33.58 21.48
CA GLN A 5 10.21 -33.41 22.49
C GLN A 5 11.62 -33.50 21.89
N ASP A 6 11.88 -34.48 21.01
CA ASP A 6 13.18 -34.63 20.35
C ASP A 6 13.50 -33.43 19.44
N ALA A 7 12.49 -32.90 18.74
CA ALA A 7 12.64 -31.71 17.89
C ALA A 7 13.04 -30.46 18.70
N LEU A 8 12.37 -30.22 19.84
CA LEU A 8 12.71 -29.11 20.74
C LEU A 8 14.15 -29.22 21.28
N LEU A 9 14.58 -30.43 21.65
CA LEU A 9 15.96 -30.68 22.09
C LEU A 9 16.97 -30.45 20.96
N ALA A 10 16.65 -30.90 19.75
CA ALA A 10 17.50 -30.73 18.57
C ALA A 10 17.69 -29.24 18.21
N LEU A 11 16.63 -28.44 18.20
CA LEU A 11 16.71 -26.99 17.98
C LEU A 11 17.48 -26.29 19.10
N THR A 12 17.20 -26.63 20.36
CA THR A 12 17.93 -26.07 21.52
C THR A 12 19.42 -26.31 21.36
N LYS A 13 19.82 -27.54 21.04
CA LYS A 13 21.23 -27.88 20.80
C LYS A 13 21.81 -27.12 19.61
N TYR A 14 21.11 -27.11 18.47
CA TYR A 14 21.56 -26.46 17.23
C TYR A 14 21.90 -24.97 17.42
N TRP A 15 21.03 -24.25 18.12
CA TRP A 15 21.21 -22.82 18.38
C TRP A 15 22.23 -22.55 19.49
N THR A 16 22.31 -23.43 20.50
CA THR A 16 23.37 -23.36 21.53
C THR A 16 24.75 -23.51 20.90
N ASP A 17 24.92 -24.46 19.98
CA ASP A 17 26.18 -24.67 19.23
C ASP A 17 26.58 -23.46 18.37
N ARG A 18 25.64 -22.52 18.12
CA ARG A 18 25.84 -21.25 17.39
C ARG A 18 25.94 -20.02 18.29
N GLY A 19 26.10 -20.24 19.60
CA GLY A 19 26.36 -19.19 20.58
C GLY A 19 25.09 -18.51 21.12
N CYS A 20 23.91 -19.09 20.93
CA CYS A 20 22.72 -18.62 21.63
C CYS A 20 22.73 -19.07 23.09
N MET A 21 22.43 -18.15 24.00
CA MET A 21 22.06 -18.49 25.37
C MET A 21 20.67 -19.14 25.38
N VAL A 22 20.49 -20.20 26.16
CA VAL A 22 19.16 -20.81 26.34
C VAL A 22 18.46 -20.19 27.54
N VAL A 23 17.25 -19.66 27.34
CA VAL A 23 16.36 -19.26 28.44
C VAL A 23 15.18 -20.22 28.53
N GLN A 24 14.47 -20.15 29.65
CA GLN A 24 13.26 -20.94 29.88
C GLN A 24 12.02 -20.18 29.41
N PRO A 25 10.90 -20.89 29.13
CA PRO A 25 9.59 -20.27 28.96
C PRO A 25 9.29 -19.22 30.03
N PHE A 26 8.62 -18.14 29.63
CA PHE A 26 8.25 -17.12 30.59
C PHE A 26 7.14 -17.62 31.52
N ASN A 27 7.19 -17.21 32.79
CA ASN A 27 6.25 -17.67 33.82
C ASN A 27 4.96 -16.84 33.87
N THR A 28 4.59 -16.16 32.77
CA THR A 28 3.38 -15.35 32.61
C THR A 28 2.90 -15.51 31.17
N GLU A 29 1.59 -15.45 30.97
CA GLU A 29 0.95 -15.60 29.67
C GLU A 29 1.43 -14.51 28.69
N VAL A 30 1.95 -14.96 27.55
CA VAL A 30 2.38 -14.10 26.44
C VAL A 30 1.84 -14.67 25.14
N GLY A 31 1.41 -13.80 24.21
CA GLY A 31 0.89 -14.24 22.91
C GLY A 31 1.95 -14.66 21.89
N ALA A 32 3.23 -14.40 22.21
CA ALA A 32 4.39 -14.73 21.38
C ALA A 32 5.69 -14.66 22.21
N GLY A 33 6.71 -15.42 21.80
CA GLY A 33 8.09 -15.34 22.28
C GLY A 33 8.68 -13.94 22.21
N THR A 34 8.25 -13.14 21.23
CA THR A 34 8.58 -11.72 21.09
C THR A 34 8.39 -10.93 22.39
N LEU A 35 7.30 -11.19 23.13
CA LEU A 35 6.90 -10.41 24.30
C LEU A 35 7.66 -10.78 25.59
N ASN A 36 8.36 -11.91 25.59
CA ASN A 36 9.23 -12.31 26.70
C ASN A 36 10.32 -11.23 26.92
N PRO A 37 10.63 -10.84 28.17
CA PRO A 37 11.73 -9.93 28.47
C PRO A 37 13.09 -10.29 27.83
N ALA A 38 13.34 -11.58 27.59
CA ALA A 38 14.52 -12.08 26.90
C ALA A 38 14.58 -11.68 25.42
N THR A 39 13.48 -11.23 24.83
CA THR A 39 13.42 -10.64 23.49
C THR A 39 13.16 -9.14 23.58
N ILE A 40 11.95 -8.70 23.93
CA ILE A 40 11.53 -7.31 23.72
C ILE A 40 12.36 -6.26 24.47
N LEU A 41 12.88 -6.59 25.66
CA LEU A 41 13.78 -5.67 26.36
C LEU A 41 15.22 -5.78 25.82
N ARG A 42 15.63 -6.96 25.36
CA ARG A 42 17.01 -7.23 24.94
C ARG A 42 17.32 -6.78 23.51
N VAL A 43 16.31 -6.62 22.68
CA VAL A 43 16.46 -5.96 21.37
C VAL A 43 16.78 -4.46 21.50
N LEU A 44 16.49 -3.83 22.65
CA LEU A 44 16.79 -2.42 22.92
C LEU A 44 18.28 -2.16 23.23
N GLY A 45 18.74 -0.96 22.90
CA GLY A 45 20.10 -0.49 23.20
C GLY A 45 21.20 -1.12 22.32
N PRO A 46 22.47 -0.81 22.58
CA PRO A 46 23.59 -1.22 21.72
C PRO A 46 24.15 -2.62 22.04
N GLU A 47 23.72 -3.25 23.14
CA GLU A 47 24.29 -4.51 23.60
C GLU A 47 24.00 -5.68 22.64
N PRO A 48 24.99 -6.54 22.33
CA PRO A 48 24.75 -7.75 21.55
C PRO A 48 23.91 -8.75 22.37
N TRP A 49 23.10 -9.54 21.68
CA TRP A 49 22.22 -10.52 22.32
C TRP A 49 21.88 -11.68 21.38
N ARG A 50 22.19 -12.90 21.80
CA ARG A 50 21.84 -14.13 21.08
C ARG A 50 21.15 -15.09 22.03
N VAL A 51 19.89 -15.41 21.77
CA VAL A 51 19.08 -16.24 22.66
C VAL A 51 18.22 -17.20 21.86
N ALA A 52 17.98 -18.40 22.40
CA ALA A 52 17.04 -19.38 21.87
C ALA A 52 16.23 -20.03 23.00
N TYR A 53 14.94 -20.23 22.83
CA TYR A 53 14.08 -20.80 23.87
C TYR A 53 12.73 -21.28 23.35
N VAL A 54 12.07 -22.12 24.15
CA VAL A 54 10.67 -22.51 23.93
C VAL A 54 9.76 -21.47 24.60
N GLU A 55 8.68 -21.08 23.95
CA GLU A 55 7.64 -20.21 24.52
C GLU A 55 6.22 -20.76 24.24
N PRO A 56 5.52 -21.28 25.26
CA PRO A 56 4.08 -21.51 25.21
C PRO A 56 3.37 -20.18 25.01
N SER A 57 2.77 -20.01 23.84
CA SER A 57 2.16 -18.75 23.41
C SER A 57 0.65 -18.84 23.50
N VAL A 58 0.03 -17.94 24.27
CA VAL A 58 -1.40 -17.97 24.61
C VAL A 58 -2.18 -16.93 23.81
N ARG A 59 -3.13 -17.39 22.99
CA ARG A 59 -3.97 -16.60 22.09
C ARG A 59 -5.45 -16.95 22.29
N PRO A 60 -6.15 -16.23 23.19
CA PRO A 60 -7.57 -16.46 23.45
C PRO A 60 -8.47 -16.51 22.20
N ASP A 61 -8.21 -15.65 21.19
CA ASP A 61 -9.01 -15.60 19.95
C ASP A 61 -8.85 -16.85 19.06
N ASP A 62 -7.75 -17.61 19.23
CA ASP A 62 -7.48 -18.86 18.50
C ASP A 62 -8.14 -20.09 19.17
N ALA A 63 -8.89 -19.90 20.26
CA ALA A 63 -9.63 -20.95 20.95
C ALA A 63 -10.66 -21.66 20.06
N ARG A 64 -10.64 -23.01 20.04
CA ARG A 64 -11.56 -23.83 19.21
C ARG A 64 -12.03 -25.12 19.90
N TYR A 65 -12.07 -25.15 21.23
CA TYR A 65 -12.52 -26.31 22.04
C TYR A 65 -11.73 -27.61 21.78
N GLY A 66 -10.58 -27.51 21.13
CA GLY A 66 -9.82 -28.64 20.62
C GLY A 66 -10.49 -29.38 19.46
N GLU A 67 -11.50 -28.82 18.81
CA GLU A 67 -12.17 -29.46 17.65
C GLU A 67 -11.49 -29.09 16.33
N ASN A 68 -10.85 -27.92 16.26
CA ASN A 68 -10.11 -27.52 15.07
C ASN A 68 -8.77 -28.27 14.98
N PRO A 69 -8.39 -28.81 13.80
CA PRO A 69 -7.15 -29.56 13.66
C PRO A 69 -5.86 -28.74 13.80
N ASN A 70 -5.91 -27.42 13.59
CA ASN A 70 -4.73 -26.56 13.42
C ASN A 70 -4.73 -25.28 14.28
N ARG A 71 -5.85 -24.91 14.91
CA ARG A 71 -5.97 -23.73 15.78
C ARG A 71 -6.07 -24.15 17.25
N LEU A 72 -5.30 -23.47 18.09
CA LEU A 72 -5.08 -23.77 19.50
C LEU A 72 -5.08 -22.46 20.28
N GLN A 73 -5.71 -22.41 21.47
CA GLN A 73 -5.54 -21.25 22.34
C GLN A 73 -4.14 -21.15 22.95
N THR A 74 -3.41 -22.27 23.04
CA THR A 74 -1.99 -22.28 23.43
C THR A 74 -1.20 -23.18 22.49
N HIS A 75 -0.19 -22.62 21.82
CA HIS A 75 0.74 -23.36 20.95
C HIS A 75 2.19 -23.10 21.35
N THR A 76 3.10 -23.94 20.88
CA THR A 76 4.51 -23.93 21.25
C THR A 76 5.32 -23.21 20.19
N GLN A 77 5.84 -22.03 20.54
CA GLN A 77 6.86 -21.39 19.73
C GLN A 77 8.25 -21.87 20.14
N PHE A 78 9.14 -22.02 19.17
CA PHE A 78 10.58 -21.96 19.44
C PHE A 78 11.06 -20.61 18.94
N GLN A 79 11.67 -19.83 19.82
CA GLN A 79 12.04 -18.44 19.61
C GLN A 79 13.54 -18.32 19.52
N VAL A 80 14.04 -17.56 18.54
CA VAL A 80 15.46 -17.21 18.41
C VAL A 80 15.57 -15.71 18.16
N VAL A 81 16.51 -15.06 18.84
CA VAL A 81 16.90 -13.68 18.56
C VAL A 81 18.39 -13.61 18.34
N LEU A 82 18.79 -12.98 17.23
CA LEU A 82 20.18 -12.74 16.84
C LEU A 82 20.40 -11.22 16.70
N LYS A 83 21.16 -10.65 17.64
CA LYS A 83 21.51 -9.23 17.66
C LYS A 83 23.04 -9.07 17.80
N PRO A 84 23.71 -8.38 16.85
CA PRO A 84 23.15 -7.87 15.60
C PRO A 84 22.78 -8.99 14.60
N ASP A 85 22.10 -8.65 13.50
CA ASP A 85 21.93 -9.54 12.34
C ASP A 85 23.27 -10.19 11.94
N PRO A 86 23.35 -11.54 11.82
CA PRO A 86 24.59 -12.24 11.49
C PRO A 86 25.03 -12.14 10.04
N GLY A 87 24.19 -11.64 9.13
CA GLY A 87 24.50 -11.51 7.69
C GLY A 87 24.09 -12.72 6.82
N ASN A 88 23.76 -13.84 7.46
CA ASN A 88 23.28 -15.08 6.83
C ASN A 88 22.15 -15.79 7.62
N PRO A 89 21.17 -15.06 8.21
CA PRO A 89 20.23 -15.66 9.14
C PRO A 89 19.26 -16.64 8.46
N GLN A 90 18.98 -16.48 7.16
CA GLN A 90 18.15 -17.42 6.40
C GLN A 90 18.86 -18.76 6.18
N GLU A 91 20.17 -18.76 5.89
CA GLU A 91 20.96 -19.99 5.78
C GLU A 91 21.04 -20.72 7.13
N LEU A 92 21.18 -19.98 8.23
CA LEU A 92 21.13 -20.55 9.59
C LEU A 92 19.76 -21.15 9.91
N PHE A 93 18.67 -20.55 9.42
CA PHE A 93 17.33 -21.11 9.56
C PHE A 93 17.15 -22.39 8.73
N LEU A 94 17.52 -22.40 7.45
CA LEU A 94 17.36 -23.58 6.59
C LEU A 94 18.12 -24.79 7.15
N ALA A 95 19.37 -24.60 7.59
CA ALA A 95 20.16 -25.66 8.22
C ALA A 95 19.56 -26.14 9.56
N SER A 96 18.71 -25.34 10.23
CA SER A 96 17.98 -25.79 11.42
C SER A 96 16.84 -26.74 11.08
N LEU A 97 16.23 -26.62 9.90
CA LEU A 97 15.19 -27.53 9.41
C LEU A 97 15.76 -28.91 9.06
N GLU A 98 16.96 -28.94 8.47
CA GLU A 98 17.68 -30.20 8.19
C GLU A 98 17.95 -31.00 9.47
N VAL A 99 18.26 -30.32 10.58
CA VAL A 99 18.47 -30.95 11.89
C VAL A 99 17.17 -31.54 12.46
N LEU A 100 16.01 -31.05 12.04
CA LEU A 100 14.71 -31.67 12.31
C LEU A 100 14.38 -32.84 11.37
N GLY A 101 15.24 -33.14 10.41
CA GLY A 101 15.05 -34.19 9.41
C GLY A 101 14.23 -33.75 8.19
N ILE A 102 14.05 -32.44 7.97
CA ILE A 102 13.41 -31.91 6.75
C ILE A 102 14.43 -31.91 5.62
N ASP A 103 14.10 -32.57 4.51
CA ASP A 103 14.90 -32.54 3.28
C ASP A 103 14.56 -31.28 2.48
N ILE A 104 15.32 -30.21 2.69
CA ILE A 104 15.05 -28.90 2.09
C ILE A 104 15.11 -28.89 0.55
N GLU A 105 15.68 -29.92 -0.10
CA GLU A 105 15.69 -30.08 -1.55
C GLU A 105 14.40 -30.74 -2.07
N ALA A 106 13.73 -31.55 -1.25
CA ALA A 106 12.48 -32.22 -1.62
C ALA A 106 11.26 -31.29 -1.51
N HIS A 107 11.38 -30.20 -0.76
CA HIS A 107 10.28 -29.32 -0.37
C HIS A 107 10.37 -27.93 -1.02
N ASP A 108 9.21 -27.29 -1.17
CA ASP A 108 9.09 -25.90 -1.60
C ASP A 108 9.14 -24.98 -0.37
N ILE A 109 10.31 -24.42 -0.08
CA ILE A 109 10.51 -23.48 1.03
C ILE A 109 10.54 -22.04 0.51
N ARG A 110 9.53 -21.26 0.87
CA ARG A 110 9.36 -19.88 0.39
C ARG A 110 9.37 -18.86 1.53
N PHE A 111 10.11 -17.78 1.33
CA PHE A 111 10.09 -16.59 2.19
C PHE A 111 9.11 -15.59 1.58
N VAL A 112 7.86 -15.63 2.02
CA VAL A 112 6.78 -14.78 1.51
C VAL A 112 6.70 -13.54 2.39
N GLU A 113 6.56 -12.35 1.80
CA GLU A 113 6.48 -11.12 2.59
C GLU A 113 5.36 -11.20 3.63
N ASP A 114 5.73 -10.98 4.89
CA ASP A 114 4.80 -10.61 5.94
C ASP A 114 5.49 -9.66 6.92
N ASN A 115 4.90 -8.48 7.10
CA ASN A 115 5.46 -7.43 7.94
C ASN A 115 4.81 -7.48 9.32
N TRP A 116 5.62 -7.75 10.33
CA TRP A 116 5.13 -7.88 11.69
C TRP A 116 4.99 -6.51 12.38
N ALA A 117 3.84 -6.29 13.02
CA ALA A 117 3.63 -5.14 13.89
C ALA A 117 2.78 -5.52 15.10
N ASN A 118 3.16 -5.00 16.27
CA ASN A 118 2.37 -5.04 17.48
C ASN A 118 2.02 -3.60 17.91
N PRO A 119 0.83 -3.10 17.53
CA PRO A 119 0.39 -1.75 17.88
C PRO A 119 0.25 -1.52 19.38
N ALA A 120 0.00 -2.56 20.18
CA ALA A 120 -0.20 -2.43 21.63
C ALA A 120 1.11 -2.17 22.38
N THR A 121 2.26 -2.62 21.84
CA THR A 121 3.58 -2.37 22.45
C THR A 121 4.43 -1.37 21.65
N GLY A 122 3.96 -0.93 20.48
CA GLY A 122 4.70 0.01 19.63
C GLY A 122 5.95 -0.62 19.00
N SER A 123 5.87 -1.90 18.66
CA SER A 123 6.99 -2.66 18.11
C SER A 123 6.65 -3.11 16.69
N TRP A 124 7.62 -3.06 15.78
CA TRP A 124 7.42 -3.52 14.41
C TRP A 124 8.74 -3.87 13.73
N GLY A 125 8.64 -4.69 12.69
CA GLY A 125 9.73 -5.11 11.83
C GLY A 125 9.24 -5.53 10.46
N LEU A 126 10.18 -5.69 9.53
CA LEU A 126 9.91 -6.26 8.21
C LEU A 126 10.48 -7.67 8.18
N GLY A 127 9.90 -8.55 7.37
CA GLY A 127 10.42 -9.89 7.19
C GLY A 127 9.53 -10.77 6.34
N TRP A 128 9.38 -12.01 6.78
CA TRP A 128 8.68 -13.04 6.04
C TRP A 128 7.90 -13.97 6.95
N GLU A 129 6.78 -14.44 6.41
CA GLU A 129 6.29 -15.76 6.74
C GLU A 129 7.05 -16.80 5.90
N VAL A 130 7.47 -17.90 6.51
CA VAL A 130 8.19 -18.97 5.81
C VAL A 130 7.24 -20.14 5.60
N TRP A 131 6.99 -20.46 4.33
CA TRP A 131 6.14 -21.55 3.91
C TRP A 131 6.97 -22.79 3.59
N LEU A 132 6.50 -23.95 4.04
CA LEU A 132 6.97 -25.29 3.66
C LEU A 132 5.79 -25.97 2.96
N ASP A 133 5.85 -26.12 1.64
CA ASP A 133 4.78 -26.69 0.81
C ASP A 133 3.41 -26.01 1.04
N GLY A 134 3.41 -24.68 1.15
CA GLY A 134 2.22 -23.86 1.43
C GLY A 134 1.86 -23.72 2.92
N LEU A 135 2.47 -24.52 3.81
CA LEU A 135 2.25 -24.44 5.25
C LEU A 135 3.19 -23.41 5.86
N GLU A 136 2.63 -22.36 6.46
CA GLU A 136 3.39 -21.41 7.25
C GLU A 136 3.97 -22.09 8.52
N ILE A 137 5.29 -22.25 8.56
CA ILE A 137 6.02 -22.92 9.65
C ILE A 137 6.81 -21.97 10.54
N THR A 138 7.10 -20.75 10.09
CA THR A 138 7.98 -19.81 10.83
C THR A 138 7.67 -18.36 10.46
N GLN A 139 7.71 -17.48 11.46
CA GLN A 139 7.81 -16.03 11.25
C GLN A 139 9.28 -15.60 11.34
N PHE A 140 9.71 -14.77 10.41
CA PHE A 140 11.05 -14.20 10.36
C PHE A 140 10.93 -12.67 10.39
N THR A 141 11.60 -11.97 11.29
CA THR A 141 11.41 -10.52 11.47
C THR A 141 12.70 -9.79 11.80
N TYR A 142 13.02 -8.74 11.06
CA TYR A 142 14.04 -7.76 11.40
C TYR A 142 13.41 -6.60 12.16
N PHE A 143 13.61 -6.56 13.48
CA PHE A 143 13.05 -5.49 14.30
C PHE A 143 13.61 -4.12 13.92
N GLN A 144 12.72 -3.21 13.57
CA GLN A 144 13.07 -1.82 13.31
C GLN A 144 12.82 -0.95 14.54
N GLN A 145 11.74 -1.25 15.27
CA GLN A 145 11.40 -0.59 16.52
C GLN A 145 10.88 -1.55 17.57
N ALA A 146 11.14 -1.24 18.84
CA ALA A 146 10.50 -1.86 20.00
C ALA A 146 10.15 -0.78 21.02
N GLY A 147 8.93 -0.79 21.56
CA GLY A 147 8.49 0.25 22.50
C GLY A 147 8.52 1.67 21.90
N GLY A 148 8.38 1.82 20.60
CA GLY A 148 8.53 3.09 19.87
C GLY A 148 9.97 3.60 19.76
N MET A 149 10.97 2.85 20.24
CA MET A 149 12.38 3.17 20.08
C MET A 149 12.94 2.52 18.82
N THR A 150 13.64 3.32 18.01
CA THR A 150 14.42 2.84 16.87
C THR A 150 15.58 1.99 17.34
N LEU A 151 15.71 0.79 16.80
CA LEU A 151 16.77 -0.15 17.21
C LEU A 151 18.07 0.11 16.45
N ASP A 152 19.19 0.07 17.16
CA ASP A 152 20.53 0.11 16.56
C ASP A 152 21.51 -0.58 17.52
N PRO A 153 22.04 -1.77 17.17
CA PRO A 153 21.82 -2.49 15.91
C PRO A 153 20.45 -3.18 15.83
N VAL A 154 20.04 -3.52 14.60
CA VAL A 154 18.85 -4.32 14.32
C VAL A 154 19.03 -5.78 14.76
N SER A 155 17.95 -6.37 15.29
CA SER A 155 17.88 -7.77 15.69
C SER A 155 17.07 -8.57 14.67
N VAL A 156 17.47 -9.82 14.44
CA VAL A 156 16.68 -10.81 13.70
C VAL A 156 15.97 -11.72 14.68
N GLU A 157 14.66 -11.84 14.54
CA GLU A 157 13.81 -12.80 15.23
C GLU A 157 13.40 -13.92 14.27
N ILE A 158 13.52 -15.16 14.75
CA ILE A 158 13.10 -16.38 14.05
C ILE A 158 12.18 -17.16 14.99
N THR A 159 10.92 -17.32 14.61
CA THR A 159 9.87 -17.86 15.46
C THR A 159 9.21 -19.05 14.80
N TYR A 160 9.56 -20.25 15.24
CA TYR A 160 9.07 -21.51 14.70
C TYR A 160 7.72 -21.88 15.31
N GLY A 161 6.76 -22.30 14.49
CA GLY A 161 5.52 -22.94 14.95
C GLY A 161 5.70 -24.45 15.04
N ILE A 162 6.02 -24.97 16.23
CA ILE A 162 6.47 -26.36 16.39
C ILE A 162 5.37 -27.36 16.05
N GLU A 163 4.13 -27.14 16.45
CA GLU A 163 3.03 -28.06 16.14
C GLU A 163 2.86 -28.23 14.63
N ARG A 164 2.91 -27.14 13.86
CA ARG A 164 2.78 -27.19 12.38
C ARG A 164 3.93 -27.96 11.74
N ILE A 165 5.17 -27.71 12.19
CA ILE A 165 6.35 -28.44 11.71
C ILE A 165 6.21 -29.93 12.03
N MET A 166 5.79 -30.27 13.25
CA MET A 166 5.64 -31.66 13.65
C MET A 166 4.48 -32.36 12.95
N MET A 167 3.36 -31.69 12.70
CA MET A 167 2.25 -32.25 11.92
C MET A 167 2.71 -32.64 10.51
N ALA A 168 3.47 -31.77 9.85
CA ALA A 168 4.06 -32.04 8.54
C ALA A 168 5.05 -33.22 8.59
N LEU A 169 6.00 -33.21 9.54
CA LEU A 169 7.02 -34.26 9.69
C LEU A 169 6.44 -35.62 10.06
N GLN A 170 5.38 -35.65 10.86
CA GLN A 170 4.74 -36.88 11.31
C GLN A 170 3.63 -37.36 10.38
N GLY A 171 3.24 -36.55 9.39
CA GLY A 171 2.18 -36.88 8.44
C GLY A 171 0.79 -36.99 9.09
N VAL A 172 0.55 -36.22 10.16
CA VAL A 172 -0.72 -36.21 10.90
C VAL A 172 -1.54 -34.98 10.56
N SER A 173 -2.87 -35.12 10.50
CA SER A 173 -3.77 -34.04 10.08
C SER A 173 -4.41 -33.26 11.22
N HIS A 174 -4.17 -33.65 12.47
CA HIS A 174 -4.71 -32.97 13.65
C HIS A 174 -3.60 -32.87 14.70
N PHE A 175 -3.50 -31.72 15.37
CA PHE A 175 -2.51 -31.51 16.42
C PHE A 175 -2.56 -32.58 17.54
N LYS A 176 -3.74 -33.15 17.85
CA LYS A 176 -3.91 -34.16 18.91
C LYS A 176 -3.11 -35.44 18.64
N ASP A 177 -2.91 -35.75 17.37
CA ASP A 177 -2.27 -36.99 16.93
C ASP A 177 -0.73 -36.86 16.87
N ILE A 178 -0.18 -35.67 17.14
CA ILE A 178 1.27 -35.48 17.22
C ILE A 178 1.82 -36.38 18.34
N SER A 179 2.79 -37.22 18.00
CA SER A 179 3.61 -37.94 18.98
C SER A 179 4.50 -36.93 19.71
N TYR A 180 4.10 -36.56 20.92
CA TYR A 180 4.81 -35.58 21.73
C TYR A 180 6.09 -36.17 22.33
N ALA A 181 5.97 -37.35 22.93
CA ALA A 181 7.04 -38.14 23.52
C ALA A 181 6.78 -39.65 23.28
N PRO A 182 7.74 -40.55 23.55
CA PRO A 182 7.51 -41.98 23.38
C PRO A 182 6.28 -42.48 24.17
N GLY A 183 5.23 -42.86 23.44
CA GLY A 183 3.98 -43.37 24.02
C GLY A 183 3.01 -42.30 24.56
N ILE A 184 3.22 -41.02 24.25
CA ILE A 184 2.35 -39.91 24.67
C ILE A 184 2.03 -39.04 23.45
N SER A 185 0.75 -38.91 23.10
CA SER A 185 0.30 -37.95 22.09
C SER A 185 0.10 -36.55 22.69
N TYR A 186 0.12 -35.52 21.84
CA TYR A 186 -0.18 -34.15 22.24
C TYR A 186 -1.62 -34.04 22.77
N GLY A 187 -2.57 -34.75 22.16
CA GLY A 187 -3.96 -34.75 22.60
C GLY A 187 -4.15 -35.35 23.98
N GLU A 188 -3.43 -36.43 24.31
CA GLU A 188 -3.42 -37.03 25.66
C GLU A 188 -2.82 -36.08 26.70
N ALA A 189 -1.80 -35.32 26.33
CA ALA A 189 -1.13 -34.39 27.22
C ALA A 189 -1.88 -33.06 27.44
N PHE A 190 -2.46 -32.49 26.38
CA PHE A 190 -2.94 -31.10 26.37
C PHE A 190 -4.39 -30.91 25.89
N GLY A 191 -5.03 -31.95 25.35
CA GLY A 191 -6.37 -31.84 24.75
C GLY A 191 -7.45 -31.36 25.73
N GLN A 192 -7.39 -31.80 26.99
CA GLN A 192 -8.32 -31.34 28.02
C GLN A 192 -8.13 -29.86 28.36
N ALA A 193 -6.87 -29.41 28.46
CA ALA A 193 -6.56 -28.00 28.74
C ALA A 193 -7.04 -27.08 27.61
N GLU A 194 -6.87 -27.51 26.36
CA GLU A 194 -7.36 -26.77 25.20
C GLU A 194 -8.88 -26.57 25.24
N TYR A 195 -9.64 -27.61 25.59
CA TYR A 195 -11.09 -27.53 25.75
C TYR A 195 -11.50 -26.57 26.87
N GLU A 196 -10.95 -26.76 28.08
CA GLU A 196 -11.33 -25.97 29.25
C GLU A 196 -10.96 -24.49 29.09
N MET A 197 -9.77 -24.19 28.55
CA MET A 197 -9.35 -22.81 28.32
C MET A 197 -10.12 -22.15 27.18
N SER A 198 -10.49 -22.90 26.14
CA SER A 198 -11.39 -22.36 25.10
C SER A 198 -12.73 -21.93 25.66
N ARG A 199 -13.36 -22.79 26.48
CA ARG A 199 -14.60 -22.48 27.17
C ARG A 199 -14.45 -21.28 28.10
N PHE A 200 -13.34 -21.20 28.83
CA PHE A 200 -13.06 -20.03 29.65
C PHE A 200 -13.00 -18.74 28.81
N TYR A 201 -12.20 -18.72 27.75
CA TYR A 201 -12.00 -17.51 26.93
C TYR A 201 -13.25 -17.09 26.16
N LEU A 202 -14.05 -18.04 25.68
CA LEU A 202 -15.19 -17.77 24.80
C LEU A 202 -16.52 -17.64 25.55
N ASP A 203 -16.69 -18.34 26.67
CA ASP A 203 -17.99 -18.44 27.35
C ASP A 203 -17.96 -17.87 28.77
N ASP A 204 -16.99 -18.29 29.59
CA ASP A 204 -17.11 -18.18 31.06
C ASP A 204 -16.30 -17.02 31.68
N ALA A 205 -15.34 -16.42 30.98
CA ALA A 205 -14.53 -15.34 31.53
C ALA A 205 -15.40 -14.11 31.90
N ASP A 206 -15.38 -13.75 33.18
CA ASP A 206 -16.16 -12.62 33.72
C ASP A 206 -15.62 -11.26 33.24
N VAL A 207 -16.38 -10.61 32.35
CA VAL A 207 -15.99 -9.37 31.68
C VAL A 207 -15.71 -8.24 32.68
N GLU A 208 -16.50 -8.10 33.74
CA GLU A 208 -16.31 -7.03 34.73
C GLU A 208 -15.01 -7.21 35.52
N SER A 209 -14.70 -8.45 35.92
CA SER A 209 -13.44 -8.77 36.59
C SER A 209 -12.23 -8.55 35.67
N GLN A 210 -12.30 -8.94 34.39
CA GLN A 210 -11.22 -8.68 33.45
C GLN A 210 -11.00 -7.18 33.23
N LYS A 211 -12.08 -6.38 33.09
CA LYS A 211 -11.97 -4.91 33.00
C LYS A 211 -11.29 -4.31 34.24
N ARG A 212 -11.63 -4.77 35.44
CA ARG A 212 -10.99 -4.33 36.69
C ARG A 212 -9.50 -4.72 36.74
N LEU A 213 -9.17 -5.95 36.38
CA LEU A 213 -7.78 -6.44 36.36
C LEU A 213 -6.91 -5.63 35.39
N PHE A 214 -7.42 -5.29 34.20
CA PHE A 214 -6.72 -4.45 33.24
C PHE A 214 -6.32 -3.10 33.85
N GLU A 215 -7.25 -2.46 34.57
CA GLU A 215 -7.02 -1.19 35.25
C GLU A 215 -5.98 -1.32 36.37
N GLU A 216 -6.11 -2.34 37.22
CA GLU A 216 -5.18 -2.59 38.32
C GLU A 216 -3.77 -2.87 37.83
N TYR A 217 -3.60 -3.71 36.81
CA TYR A 217 -2.29 -4.00 36.22
C TYR A 217 -1.68 -2.77 35.56
N ALA A 218 -2.46 -1.96 34.85
CA ALA A 218 -1.94 -0.75 34.24
C ALA A 218 -1.50 0.30 35.28
N ASN A 219 -2.21 0.39 36.41
CA ASN A 219 -1.83 1.26 37.52
C ASN A 219 -0.57 0.75 38.22
N GLU A 220 -0.42 -0.56 38.36
CA GLU A 220 0.78 -1.15 38.95
C GLU A 220 2.00 -1.01 38.03
N ALA A 221 1.83 -1.15 36.71
CA ALA A 221 2.87 -0.84 35.73
C ALA A 221 3.35 0.62 35.85
N ARG A 222 2.42 1.56 36.00
CA ARG A 222 2.73 2.98 36.25
C ARG A 222 3.54 3.15 37.54
N ARG A 223 3.10 2.54 38.64
CA ARG A 223 3.81 2.60 39.93
C ARG A 223 5.23 2.05 39.83
N MET A 224 5.45 0.99 39.03
CA MET A 224 6.78 0.42 38.79
C MET A 224 7.66 1.33 37.93
N LEU A 225 7.09 2.02 36.94
CA LEU A 225 7.82 3.05 36.18
C LEU A 225 8.25 4.21 37.08
N ASP A 226 7.36 4.70 37.95
CA ASP A 226 7.67 5.77 38.92
C ASP A 226 8.79 5.35 39.89
N ALA A 227 8.84 4.06 40.24
CA ALA A 227 9.90 3.45 41.06
C ALA A 227 11.20 3.14 40.27
N ARG A 228 11.28 3.47 38.97
CA ARG A 228 12.38 3.14 38.06
C ARG A 228 12.68 1.63 37.95
N LEU A 229 11.64 0.79 37.98
CA LEU A 229 11.74 -0.66 37.86
C LEU A 229 11.12 -1.14 36.54
N PRO A 230 11.87 -1.13 35.41
CA PRO A 230 11.31 -1.41 34.08
C PRO A 230 10.86 -2.87 33.91
N VAL A 231 11.55 -3.83 34.53
CA VAL A 231 11.21 -5.26 34.40
C VAL A 231 9.84 -5.58 35.00
N PRO A 232 9.53 -5.26 36.28
CA PRO A 232 8.19 -5.51 36.81
C PRO A 232 7.12 -4.64 36.12
N ALA A 233 7.46 -3.41 35.69
CA ALA A 233 6.55 -2.60 34.87
C ALA A 233 6.14 -3.34 33.58
N HIS A 234 7.11 -3.91 32.86
CA HIS A 234 6.87 -4.71 31.65
C HIS A 234 5.94 -5.91 31.92
N ILE A 235 6.19 -6.65 33.00
CA ILE A 235 5.36 -7.80 33.37
C ILE A 235 3.90 -7.41 33.56
N HIS A 236 3.64 -6.26 34.20
CA HIS A 236 2.28 -5.76 34.35
C HIS A 236 1.67 -5.30 33.02
N VAL A 237 2.45 -4.75 32.09
CA VAL A 237 1.99 -4.49 30.72
C VAL A 237 1.61 -5.78 29.99
N LEU A 238 2.37 -6.87 30.15
CA LEU A 238 2.01 -8.18 29.59
C LEU A 238 0.69 -8.70 30.15
N ARG A 239 0.46 -8.54 31.46
CA ARG A 239 -0.82 -8.90 32.07
C ARG A 239 -1.98 -8.06 31.55
N CYS A 240 -1.78 -6.76 31.33
CA CYS A 240 -2.77 -5.94 30.63
C CYS A 240 -3.07 -6.50 29.23
N SER A 241 -2.04 -6.88 28.48
CA SER A 241 -2.19 -7.44 27.14
C SER A 241 -2.99 -8.75 27.16
N HIS A 242 -2.67 -9.68 28.06
CA HIS A 242 -3.42 -10.93 28.14
C HIS A 242 -4.88 -10.71 28.57
N THR A 243 -5.09 -9.86 29.59
CA THR A 243 -6.44 -9.48 30.04
C THR A 243 -7.26 -8.84 28.91
N PHE A 244 -6.62 -7.99 28.10
CA PHE A 244 -7.24 -7.41 26.92
C PHE A 244 -7.64 -8.49 25.91
N ASN A 245 -6.76 -9.45 25.61
CA ASN A 245 -7.07 -10.52 24.66
C ASN A 245 -8.25 -11.38 25.14
N ILE A 246 -8.38 -11.61 26.45
CA ILE A 246 -9.57 -12.31 26.99
C ILE A 246 -10.83 -11.49 26.74
N LEU A 247 -10.79 -10.17 26.99
CA LEU A 247 -11.94 -9.28 26.73
C LEU A 247 -12.32 -9.25 25.24
N ASP A 248 -11.31 -9.26 24.36
CA ASP A 248 -11.51 -9.27 22.91
C ASP A 248 -12.15 -10.59 22.43
N ALA A 249 -11.63 -11.74 22.91
CA ALA A 249 -12.21 -13.06 22.64
C ALA A 249 -13.66 -13.18 23.16
N ARG A 250 -13.99 -12.51 24.27
CA ARG A 250 -15.36 -12.43 24.79
C ARG A 250 -16.27 -11.53 23.97
N GLY A 251 -15.77 -10.82 22.96
CA GLY A 251 -16.51 -9.83 22.18
C GLY A 251 -16.92 -8.60 22.98
N ALA A 252 -16.20 -8.28 24.06
CA ALA A 252 -16.56 -7.25 25.04
C ALA A 252 -15.83 -5.91 24.82
N VAL A 253 -15.16 -5.75 23.67
CA VAL A 253 -14.30 -4.61 23.34
C VAL A 253 -14.78 -3.95 22.04
N SER A 254 -15.17 -2.69 22.12
CA SER A 254 -15.46 -1.85 20.95
C SER A 254 -14.20 -1.38 20.22
N THR A 255 -14.34 -0.91 18.97
CA THR A 255 -13.25 -0.27 18.20
C THR A 255 -12.59 0.88 18.98
N THR A 256 -13.39 1.74 19.63
CA THR A 256 -12.91 2.85 20.46
C THR A 256 -12.22 2.37 21.74
N GLU A 257 -12.78 1.36 22.44
CA GLU A 257 -12.14 0.77 23.62
C GLU A 257 -10.82 0.08 23.27
N ARG A 258 -10.78 -0.64 22.14
CA ARG A 258 -9.56 -1.24 21.59
C ARG A 258 -8.50 -0.17 21.36
N ALA A 259 -8.85 0.93 20.70
CA ALA A 259 -7.94 2.04 20.47
C ALA A 259 -7.42 2.66 21.79
N LYS A 260 -8.29 2.84 22.79
CA LYS A 260 -7.93 3.36 24.11
C LYS A 260 -7.01 2.41 24.88
N ALA A 261 -7.34 1.12 24.93
CA ALA A 261 -6.54 0.09 25.59
C ALA A 261 -5.15 -0.03 24.93
N PHE A 262 -5.08 -0.06 23.60
CA PHE A 262 -3.83 -0.05 22.85
C PHE A 262 -3.04 1.22 23.09
N GLY A 263 -3.68 2.39 23.13
CA GLY A 263 -3.02 3.66 23.46
C GLY A 263 -2.38 3.63 24.85
N ARG A 264 -3.08 3.10 25.86
CA ARG A 264 -2.55 2.96 27.22
C ARG A 264 -1.40 1.98 27.32
N MET A 265 -1.55 0.77 26.77
CA MET A 265 -0.48 -0.24 26.76
C MET A 265 0.74 0.26 26.01
N ARG A 266 0.54 0.96 24.88
CA ARG A 266 1.63 1.54 24.07
C ARG A 266 2.37 2.63 24.84
N GLY A 267 1.65 3.49 25.57
CA GLY A 267 2.25 4.49 26.43
C GLY A 267 3.14 3.86 27.50
N LEU A 268 2.62 2.86 28.22
CA LEU A 268 3.38 2.14 29.24
C LEU A 268 4.58 1.39 28.65
N ALA A 269 4.40 0.66 27.55
CA ALA A 269 5.47 -0.09 26.88
C ALA A 269 6.60 0.84 26.39
N ARG A 270 6.26 2.02 25.88
CA ARG A 270 7.24 3.03 25.48
C ARG A 270 8.07 3.51 26.65
N GLU A 271 7.44 3.82 27.77
CA GLU A 271 8.14 4.25 28.97
C GLU A 271 8.99 3.12 29.58
N VAL A 272 8.51 1.88 29.53
CA VAL A 272 9.29 0.68 29.90
C VAL A 272 10.55 0.56 29.04
N ALA A 273 10.42 0.68 27.72
CA ALA A 273 11.54 0.56 26.80
C ALA A 273 12.59 1.66 27.03
N GLN A 274 12.13 2.91 27.15
CA GLN A 274 12.98 4.06 27.43
C GLN A 274 13.72 3.89 28.77
N LEU A 275 12.99 3.55 29.83
CA LEU A 275 13.58 3.32 31.15
C LEU A 275 14.56 2.14 31.12
N TRP A 276 14.22 1.04 30.45
CA TRP A 276 15.14 -0.09 30.30
C TRP A 276 16.45 0.35 29.64
N ALA A 277 16.38 1.05 28.50
CA ALA A 277 17.57 1.55 27.81
C ALA A 277 18.40 2.48 28.71
N GLU A 278 17.76 3.41 29.44
CA GLU A 278 18.42 4.25 30.44
C GLU A 278 19.13 3.42 31.52
N ARG A 279 18.46 2.42 32.08
CA ARG A 279 19.06 1.52 33.09
C ARG A 279 20.28 0.79 32.55
N ARG A 280 20.28 0.38 31.26
CA ARG A 280 21.43 -0.28 30.63
C ARG A 280 22.58 0.69 30.40
N THR A 281 22.30 1.93 30.01
CA THR A 281 23.31 3.00 29.87
C THR A 281 23.94 3.36 31.21
N GLU A 282 23.15 3.48 32.29
CA GLU A 282 23.67 3.71 33.65
C GLU A 282 24.59 2.59 34.15
N LEU A 283 24.40 1.37 33.64
CA LEU A 283 25.26 0.21 33.92
C LEU A 283 26.44 0.10 32.93
N GLU A 284 26.66 1.12 32.09
CA GLU A 284 27.72 1.19 31.09
C GLU A 284 27.70 0.01 30.10
N HIS A 285 26.50 -0.48 29.74
CA HIS A 285 26.30 -1.59 28.79
C HIS A 285 27.16 -2.82 29.13
N PRO A 286 26.83 -3.59 30.19
CA PRO A 286 27.71 -4.63 30.72
C PRO A 286 27.95 -5.83 29.78
N LEU A 287 27.17 -5.98 28.69
CA LEU A 287 27.41 -6.96 27.62
C LEU A 287 28.28 -6.39 26.48
N GLY A 288 28.77 -5.15 26.60
CA GLY A 288 29.51 -4.44 25.58
C GLY A 288 28.61 -3.74 24.55
N ILE A 289 29.24 -3.14 23.55
CA ILE A 289 28.57 -2.48 22.42
C ILE A 289 28.75 -3.39 21.20
N ALA A 290 27.68 -3.67 20.48
CA ALA A 290 27.75 -4.45 19.25
C ALA A 290 28.61 -3.71 18.20
N GLU A 291 29.56 -4.43 17.60
CA GLU A 291 30.37 -3.91 16.51
C GLU A 291 29.60 -4.00 15.19
N LEU A 292 29.51 -2.87 14.48
CA LEU A 292 29.01 -2.84 13.10
C LEU A 292 30.11 -3.32 12.14
N PRO A 293 29.75 -3.95 11.01
CA PRO A 293 30.74 -4.32 10.00
C PRO A 293 31.49 -3.08 9.48
N ALA A 294 32.77 -3.26 9.20
CA ALA A 294 33.62 -2.20 8.65
C ALA A 294 33.11 -1.77 7.27
N ALA A 295 33.24 -0.48 6.96
CA ALA A 295 32.94 0.02 5.62
C ALA A 295 33.91 -0.60 4.60
N ALA A 296 33.37 -0.94 3.43
CA ALA A 296 34.16 -1.33 2.28
C ALA A 296 35.10 -0.18 1.88
N PRO A 297 36.37 -0.46 1.56
CA PRO A 297 37.32 0.58 1.16
C PRO A 297 36.87 1.24 -0.14
N GLU A 298 36.99 2.57 -0.22
CA GLU A 298 36.71 3.29 -1.47
C GLU A 298 37.73 2.91 -2.55
N PRO A 299 37.30 2.60 -3.78
CA PRO A 299 38.20 2.31 -4.89
C PRO A 299 39.11 3.50 -5.20
N THR A 300 40.42 3.28 -5.21
CA THR A 300 41.42 4.29 -5.62
C THR A 300 42.08 3.97 -6.96
N GLU A 301 41.92 2.73 -7.44
CA GLU A 301 42.49 2.25 -8.69
C GLU A 301 41.37 1.72 -9.59
N PHE A 302 41.42 2.12 -10.87
CA PHE A 302 40.42 1.75 -11.86
C PHE A 302 41.09 1.05 -13.05
N PRO A 303 40.60 -0.12 -13.47
CA PRO A 303 41.17 -0.82 -14.61
C PRO A 303 40.97 -0.01 -15.91
N VAL A 304 42.01 0.01 -16.75
CA VAL A 304 41.95 0.65 -18.06
C VAL A 304 41.17 -0.25 -19.02
N MET A 305 40.09 0.28 -19.56
CA MET A 305 39.22 -0.45 -20.49
C MET A 305 39.71 -0.29 -21.93
N THR A 306 39.48 -1.33 -22.75
CA THR A 306 39.75 -1.27 -24.19
C THR A 306 38.52 -1.70 -24.99
N GLY A 307 38.24 -0.90 -26.03
CA GLY A 307 37.09 -1.11 -26.91
C GLY A 307 35.75 -0.87 -26.22
N THR A 308 34.70 -1.22 -26.94
CA THR A 308 33.32 -1.12 -26.47
C THR A 308 32.88 -2.45 -25.85
N ARG A 309 32.29 -2.44 -24.66
CA ARG A 309 31.92 -3.65 -23.88
C ARG A 309 30.51 -3.55 -23.31
N GLN A 310 29.93 -4.67 -22.88
CA GLN A 310 28.68 -4.69 -22.12
C GLN A 310 28.95 -4.52 -20.62
N LEU A 311 28.19 -3.67 -19.96
CA LEU A 311 28.12 -3.65 -18.50
C LEU A 311 27.09 -4.66 -18.02
N LEU A 312 27.45 -5.47 -17.02
CA LEU A 312 26.54 -6.20 -16.13
C LEU A 312 26.63 -5.57 -14.74
N PHE A 313 25.47 -5.26 -14.17
CA PHE A 313 25.35 -4.84 -12.79
C PHE A 313 24.26 -5.66 -12.09
N GLU A 314 24.58 -6.33 -11.00
CA GLU A 314 23.63 -7.07 -10.16
C GLU A 314 23.61 -6.49 -8.75
N ILE A 315 22.39 -6.28 -8.25
CA ILE A 315 22.11 -5.98 -6.85
C ILE A 315 21.41 -7.20 -6.26
N GLY A 316 22.11 -7.96 -5.43
CA GLY A 316 21.59 -9.16 -4.80
C GLY A 316 21.02 -8.89 -3.42
N THR A 317 19.83 -9.41 -3.16
CA THR A 317 19.05 -9.16 -1.93
C THR A 317 18.57 -10.47 -1.31
N GLU A 318 18.11 -10.39 -0.06
CA GLU A 318 17.11 -11.35 0.43
C GLU A 318 15.75 -11.12 -0.29
N GLU A 319 14.81 -12.06 -0.17
CA GLU A 319 13.58 -12.13 -0.96
C GLU A 319 12.69 -10.88 -0.80
N MET A 320 12.66 -10.05 -1.85
CA MET A 320 11.82 -8.86 -1.93
C MET A 320 10.33 -9.20 -2.00
N PRO A 321 9.47 -8.32 -1.48
CA PRO A 321 8.04 -8.34 -1.76
C PRO A 321 7.73 -8.40 -3.26
N PRO A 322 6.73 -9.20 -3.69
CA PRO A 322 6.36 -9.29 -5.11
C PRO A 322 6.01 -7.94 -5.75
N SER A 323 5.42 -7.03 -4.98
CA SER A 323 5.08 -5.67 -5.43
C SER A 323 6.30 -4.77 -5.64
N GLU A 324 7.43 -5.08 -5.01
CA GLU A 324 8.66 -4.27 -5.07
C GLU A 324 9.64 -4.75 -6.15
N VAL A 325 9.58 -6.01 -6.57
CA VAL A 325 10.50 -6.60 -7.57
C VAL A 325 10.51 -5.78 -8.87
N THR A 326 9.35 -5.65 -9.53
CA THR A 326 9.24 -4.93 -10.81
C THR A 326 9.49 -3.43 -10.66
N LYS A 327 8.99 -2.82 -9.57
CA LYS A 327 9.21 -1.40 -9.27
C LYS A 327 10.70 -1.08 -9.12
N THR A 328 11.44 -1.92 -8.38
CA THR A 328 12.88 -1.73 -8.16
C THR A 328 13.66 -1.85 -9.46
N ALA A 329 13.33 -2.82 -10.32
CA ALA A 329 13.94 -2.94 -11.64
C ALA A 329 13.75 -1.68 -12.49
N ALA A 330 12.52 -1.15 -12.54
CA ALA A 330 12.21 0.08 -13.26
C ALA A 330 12.95 1.31 -12.68
N ALA A 331 13.02 1.42 -11.34
CA ALA A 331 13.75 2.49 -10.67
C ALA A 331 15.26 2.44 -10.96
N VAL A 332 15.87 1.24 -10.94
CA VAL A 332 17.28 1.06 -11.32
C VAL A 332 17.52 1.41 -12.79
N LYS A 333 16.61 1.00 -13.70
CA LYS A 333 16.69 1.38 -15.12
C LYS A 333 16.67 2.89 -15.31
N ALA A 334 15.72 3.57 -14.66
CA ALA A 334 15.59 5.02 -14.72
C ALA A 334 16.83 5.72 -14.18
N ALA A 335 17.31 5.30 -13.00
CA ALA A 335 18.48 5.88 -12.36
C ALA A 335 19.77 5.66 -13.18
N LEU A 336 19.97 4.47 -13.76
CA LEU A 336 21.09 4.21 -14.68
C LEU A 336 21.02 5.13 -15.90
N THR A 337 19.85 5.22 -16.53
CA THR A 337 19.65 6.03 -17.74
C THR A 337 19.91 7.50 -17.46
N GLU A 338 19.33 8.05 -16.39
CA GLU A 338 19.51 9.45 -16.00
C GLU A 338 20.98 9.76 -15.66
N LYS A 339 21.61 8.91 -14.84
CA LYS A 339 22.98 9.17 -14.40
C LYS A 339 23.98 9.00 -15.53
N LEU A 340 23.80 8.03 -16.44
CA LEU A 340 24.66 7.90 -17.61
C LEU A 340 24.50 9.09 -18.56
N ALA A 341 23.27 9.60 -18.75
CA ALA A 341 23.03 10.81 -19.55
C ALA A 341 23.67 12.07 -18.97
N ALA A 342 23.93 12.10 -17.65
CA ALA A 342 24.67 13.17 -16.99
C ALA A 342 26.21 13.06 -17.17
N THR A 343 26.70 11.99 -17.81
CA THR A 343 28.11 11.78 -18.13
C THR A 343 28.37 11.98 -19.62
N ARG A 344 29.65 12.00 -20.02
CA ARG A 344 30.03 11.98 -21.45
C ARG A 344 30.25 10.55 -21.97
N LEU A 345 30.01 9.52 -21.15
CA LEU A 345 30.36 8.15 -21.47
C LEU A 345 29.39 7.59 -22.50
N GLY A 346 29.87 7.32 -23.71
CA GLY A 346 29.03 6.73 -24.75
C GLY A 346 28.56 5.33 -24.34
N HIS A 347 27.27 5.07 -24.48
CA HIS A 347 26.65 3.78 -24.17
C HIS A 347 25.45 3.50 -25.09
N GLY A 348 25.05 2.23 -25.15
CA GLY A 348 23.86 1.75 -25.85
C GLY A 348 22.66 1.61 -24.91
N GLU A 349 21.75 0.70 -25.26
CA GLU A 349 20.52 0.47 -24.52
C GLU A 349 20.76 -0.01 -23.07
N VAL A 350 19.93 0.50 -22.15
CA VAL A 350 19.85 0.03 -20.76
C VAL A 350 18.66 -0.93 -20.63
N THR A 351 18.92 -2.17 -20.23
CA THR A 351 17.89 -3.18 -19.95
C THR A 351 17.99 -3.66 -18.51
N THR A 352 16.86 -4.05 -17.92
CA THR A 352 16.79 -4.51 -16.54
C THR A 352 15.89 -5.73 -16.42
N TYR A 353 16.29 -6.65 -15.55
CA TYR A 353 15.59 -7.86 -15.16
C TYR A 353 15.55 -7.93 -13.64
N ALA A 354 14.61 -8.67 -13.08
CA ALA A 354 14.56 -8.85 -11.64
C ALA A 354 13.84 -10.14 -11.25
N THR A 355 14.25 -10.69 -10.12
CA THR A 355 13.61 -11.79 -9.42
C THR A 355 13.40 -11.38 -7.95
N PRO A 356 12.78 -12.21 -7.09
CA PRO A 356 12.68 -11.88 -5.67
C PRO A 356 14.02 -11.57 -5.01
N ARG A 357 15.14 -12.13 -5.48
CA ARG A 357 16.45 -12.03 -4.81
C ARG A 357 17.47 -11.17 -5.54
N ARG A 358 17.10 -10.55 -6.67
CA ARG A 358 18.04 -9.74 -7.44
C ARG A 358 17.37 -8.73 -8.35
N VAL A 359 18.09 -7.63 -8.59
CA VAL A 359 17.90 -6.76 -9.76
C VAL A 359 19.16 -6.83 -10.61
N VAL A 360 18.98 -7.08 -11.91
CA VAL A 360 20.06 -7.20 -12.89
C VAL A 360 19.88 -6.11 -13.92
N ALA A 361 20.92 -5.36 -14.20
CA ALA A 361 20.95 -4.36 -15.25
C ALA A 361 22.07 -4.64 -16.25
N PHE A 362 21.76 -4.46 -17.53
CA PHE A 362 22.75 -4.44 -18.58
C PHE A 362 22.78 -3.07 -19.26
N VAL A 363 23.98 -2.63 -19.61
CA VAL A 363 24.18 -1.48 -20.49
C VAL A 363 24.98 -1.95 -21.68
N ALA A 364 24.35 -1.93 -22.85
CA ALA A 364 25.01 -2.33 -24.09
C ALA A 364 26.06 -1.28 -24.48
N ALA A 365 27.02 -1.70 -25.30
CA ALA A 365 27.92 -0.82 -26.05
C ALA A 365 28.58 0.33 -25.24
N VAL A 366 29.00 0.08 -23.99
CA VAL A 366 29.71 1.05 -23.15
C VAL A 366 31.12 1.28 -23.69
N GLN A 367 31.46 2.54 -23.98
CA GLN A 367 32.78 2.93 -24.46
C GLN A 367 33.85 2.81 -23.37
N ALA A 368 35.12 2.72 -23.77
CA ALA A 368 36.24 2.56 -22.83
C ALA A 368 36.48 3.79 -21.93
N SER A 369 36.13 4.99 -22.40
CA SER A 369 36.28 6.26 -21.69
C SER A 369 35.28 7.28 -22.21
N GLU A 370 35.07 8.33 -21.43
CA GLU A 370 34.47 9.55 -21.94
C GLU A 370 35.37 10.16 -23.05
N PRO A 371 34.81 10.82 -24.07
CA PRO A 371 35.59 11.63 -24.99
C PRO A 371 36.14 12.85 -24.26
N ASP A 372 37.36 13.28 -24.58
CA ASP A 372 37.93 14.53 -24.10
C ASP A 372 37.02 15.72 -24.46
N ALA A 373 36.95 16.71 -23.58
CA ALA A 373 36.22 17.94 -23.82
C ALA A 373 37.01 19.13 -23.30
N GLU A 374 36.45 20.32 -23.50
CA GLU A 374 37.00 21.55 -22.98
C GLU A 374 36.03 22.15 -21.97
N ARG A 375 36.54 22.50 -20.79
CA ARG A 375 35.76 23.18 -19.76
C ARG A 375 36.04 24.68 -19.80
N VAL A 376 35.00 25.45 -20.10
CA VAL A 376 35.05 26.92 -20.06
C VAL A 376 34.67 27.41 -18.66
N ALA A 377 35.60 28.00 -17.93
CA ALA A 377 35.33 28.68 -16.68
C ALA A 377 35.07 30.17 -16.95
N ARG A 378 33.86 30.64 -16.65
CA ARG A 378 33.47 32.04 -16.80
C ARG A 378 34.00 32.88 -15.63
N GLY A 379 34.74 33.93 -15.95
CA GLY A 379 35.31 34.90 -15.02
C GLY A 379 34.47 36.18 -14.88
N PRO A 380 35.06 37.27 -14.36
CA PRO A 380 34.37 38.55 -14.22
C PRO A 380 33.97 39.15 -15.59
N LYS A 381 33.03 40.09 -15.58
CA LYS A 381 32.68 40.87 -16.78
C LYS A 381 33.93 41.56 -17.34
N LYS A 382 34.05 41.63 -18.66
CA LYS A 382 35.22 42.21 -19.34
C LYS A 382 35.53 43.64 -18.88
N ALA A 383 34.49 44.46 -18.68
CA ALA A 383 34.61 45.82 -18.13
C ALA A 383 35.17 45.88 -16.68
N ALA A 384 35.16 44.78 -15.94
CA ALA A 384 35.75 44.65 -14.61
C ALA A 384 37.07 43.87 -14.62
N ALA A 385 37.42 43.26 -15.76
CA ALA A 385 38.63 42.46 -15.94
C ALA A 385 39.85 43.30 -16.34
N PHE A 386 39.62 44.44 -16.99
CA PHE A 386 40.65 45.38 -17.44
C PHE A 386 40.37 46.80 -16.93
N ASP A 387 41.41 47.55 -16.56
CA ASP A 387 41.30 48.97 -16.18
C ASP A 387 41.26 49.90 -17.41
N ALA A 388 41.13 51.21 -17.18
CA ALA A 388 40.99 52.21 -18.23
C ALA A 388 42.24 52.32 -19.14
N GLU A 389 43.38 51.85 -18.66
CA GLU A 389 44.65 51.78 -19.39
C GLU A 389 44.89 50.42 -20.07
N GLY A 390 43.93 49.47 -19.94
CA GLY A 390 43.98 48.15 -20.54
C GLY A 390 44.78 47.11 -19.74
N ASN A 391 45.15 47.40 -18.49
CA ASN A 391 45.88 46.45 -17.63
C ASN A 391 44.91 45.52 -16.88
N VAL A 392 45.38 44.31 -16.60
CA VAL A 392 44.60 43.28 -15.89
C VAL A 392 44.31 43.73 -14.45
N THR A 393 43.04 43.74 -14.07
CA THR A 393 42.62 44.14 -12.72
C THR A 393 42.92 43.04 -11.69
N LYS A 394 42.87 43.37 -10.39
CA LYS A 394 42.97 42.38 -9.31
C LYS A 394 41.89 41.28 -9.40
N ALA A 395 40.73 41.58 -9.96
CA ALA A 395 39.63 40.63 -10.11
C ALA A 395 39.96 39.56 -11.18
N ALA A 396 40.46 39.98 -12.35
CA ALA A 396 40.89 39.06 -13.39
C ALA A 396 42.16 38.28 -12.99
N ALA A 397 43.12 38.94 -12.32
CA ALA A 397 44.31 38.27 -11.79
C ALA A 397 43.99 37.25 -10.69
N GLY A 398 43.01 37.55 -9.83
CA GLY A 398 42.50 36.63 -8.82
C GLY A 398 41.76 35.44 -9.44
N PHE A 399 40.96 35.68 -10.49
CA PHE A 399 40.28 34.63 -11.25
C PHE A 399 41.28 33.70 -11.95
N ALA A 400 42.25 34.23 -12.70
CA ALA A 400 43.29 33.45 -13.36
C ALA A 400 44.07 32.57 -12.35
N ARG A 401 44.45 33.14 -11.20
CA ARG A 401 45.10 32.40 -10.11
C ARG A 401 44.22 31.31 -9.51
N GLY A 402 42.94 31.58 -9.28
CA GLY A 402 41.97 30.59 -8.81
C GLY A 402 41.74 29.45 -9.83
N GLN A 403 42.01 29.73 -11.10
CA GLN A 403 42.01 28.75 -12.18
C GLN A 403 43.41 28.16 -12.45
N GLY A 404 44.47 28.57 -11.75
CA GLY A 404 45.82 28.04 -11.96
C GLY A 404 46.40 28.29 -13.36
N VAL A 405 45.96 29.35 -14.04
CA VAL A 405 46.47 29.78 -15.36
C VAL A 405 47.07 31.17 -15.30
N GLU A 406 47.90 31.53 -16.28
CA GLU A 406 48.41 32.89 -16.42
C GLU A 406 47.32 33.84 -16.94
N THR A 407 47.40 35.12 -16.59
CA THR A 407 46.41 36.12 -17.03
C THR A 407 46.37 36.31 -18.55
N SER A 408 47.44 35.92 -19.25
CA SER A 408 47.52 35.91 -20.71
C SER A 408 46.71 34.80 -21.38
N GLU A 409 46.24 33.81 -20.62
CA GLU A 409 45.43 32.68 -21.12
C GLU A 409 43.92 32.98 -21.04
N LEU A 410 43.54 34.16 -20.52
CA LEU A 410 42.16 34.62 -20.51
C LEU A 410 41.75 35.10 -21.91
N HIS A 411 40.56 34.70 -22.35
CA HIS A 411 39.96 35.14 -23.60
C HIS A 411 38.53 35.64 -23.36
N ASP A 412 37.98 36.35 -24.34
CA ASP A 412 36.63 36.90 -24.26
C ASP A 412 35.57 35.81 -24.47
N LEU A 413 34.53 35.84 -23.64
CA LEU A 413 33.36 34.96 -23.74
C LEU A 413 32.09 35.81 -23.67
N GLU A 414 31.29 35.79 -24.74
CA GLU A 414 29.97 36.41 -24.76
C GLU A 414 28.90 35.42 -24.29
N VAL A 415 28.11 35.81 -23.28
CA VAL A 415 26.96 35.04 -22.79
C VAL A 415 25.78 35.98 -22.62
N ASP A 416 24.68 35.72 -23.32
CA ASP A 416 23.43 36.52 -23.28
C ASP A 416 23.66 38.03 -23.51
N GLY A 417 24.57 38.38 -24.44
CA GLY A 417 24.90 39.77 -24.78
C GLY A 417 25.80 40.49 -23.77
N VAL A 418 26.39 39.77 -22.80
CA VAL A 418 27.34 40.31 -21.82
C VAL A 418 28.72 39.68 -22.06
N GLU A 419 29.74 40.52 -22.23
CA GLU A 419 31.13 40.08 -22.36
C GLU A 419 31.76 39.77 -20.99
N TYR A 420 32.31 38.57 -20.87
CA TYR A 420 33.11 38.09 -19.73
C TYR A 420 34.53 37.77 -20.20
N VAL A 421 35.48 37.72 -19.27
CA VAL A 421 36.72 36.97 -19.49
C VAL A 421 36.52 35.53 -19.06
N ALA A 422 37.10 34.58 -19.78
CA ALA A 422 37.01 33.16 -19.49
C ALA A 422 38.36 32.46 -19.70
N VAL A 423 38.47 31.24 -19.17
CA VAL A 423 39.55 30.32 -19.49
C VAL A 423 38.96 28.99 -19.95
N THR A 424 39.52 28.44 -21.02
CA THR A 424 39.16 27.13 -21.55
C THR A 424 40.27 26.18 -21.16
N LYS A 425 39.92 25.08 -20.49
CA LYS A 425 40.87 24.07 -20.06
C LYS A 425 40.55 22.71 -20.67
N PRO A 426 41.57 21.90 -20.97
CA PRO A 426 41.34 20.49 -21.24
C PRO A 426 40.63 19.84 -20.05
N ASP A 427 39.57 19.10 -20.34
CA ASP A 427 38.80 18.28 -19.40
C ASP A 427 38.87 16.82 -19.90
N PRO A 428 40.01 16.13 -19.67
CA PRO A 428 40.26 14.80 -20.20
C PRO A 428 39.17 13.84 -19.74
N GLY A 429 38.73 12.97 -20.65
CA GLY A 429 37.68 12.02 -20.37
C GLY A 429 38.10 11.00 -19.31
N ARG A 430 37.22 10.69 -18.36
CA ARG A 430 37.46 9.66 -17.36
C ARG A 430 37.34 8.28 -17.97
N GLY A 431 38.06 7.30 -17.41
CA GLY A 431 37.93 5.90 -17.79
C GLY A 431 36.54 5.35 -17.41
N ALA A 432 35.99 4.44 -18.22
CA ALA A 432 34.65 3.91 -17.98
C ALA A 432 34.50 3.28 -16.59
N ALA A 433 35.50 2.54 -16.11
CA ALA A 433 35.46 1.93 -14.78
C ALA A 433 35.38 2.95 -13.63
N GLU A 434 36.04 4.12 -13.78
CA GLU A 434 35.97 5.21 -12.81
C GLU A 434 34.58 5.85 -12.79
N VAL A 435 34.04 6.16 -13.98
CA VAL A 435 32.69 6.74 -14.12
C VAL A 435 31.63 5.81 -13.55
N LEU A 436 31.68 4.53 -13.96
CA LEU A 436 30.71 3.52 -13.54
C LEU A 436 30.83 3.21 -12.05
N SER A 437 32.03 3.19 -11.48
CA SER A 437 32.23 2.97 -10.03
C SER A 437 31.36 3.89 -9.19
N GLY A 438 31.50 5.22 -9.38
CA GLY A 438 30.74 6.21 -8.63
C GLY A 438 29.25 6.14 -8.92
N LEU A 439 28.89 6.02 -10.20
CA LEU A 439 27.49 5.96 -10.64
C LEU A 439 26.74 4.78 -10.02
N LEU A 440 27.32 3.56 -10.10
CA LEU A 440 26.70 2.36 -9.56
C LEU A 440 26.60 2.41 -8.04
N ALA A 441 27.59 2.98 -7.36
CA ALA A 441 27.57 3.16 -5.91
C ALA A 441 26.43 4.09 -5.45
N GLU A 442 26.19 5.18 -6.19
CA GLU A 442 25.09 6.10 -5.94
C GLU A 442 23.73 5.45 -6.15
N ILE A 443 23.59 4.56 -7.15
CA ILE A 443 22.33 3.85 -7.40
C ILE A 443 21.96 2.95 -6.22
N VAL A 444 22.89 2.14 -5.73
CA VAL A 444 22.63 1.26 -4.57
C VAL A 444 22.30 2.09 -3.32
N SER A 445 23.05 3.17 -3.08
CA SER A 445 22.81 4.08 -1.96
C SER A 445 21.46 4.82 -2.06
N GLY A 446 21.00 5.04 -3.29
CA GLY A 446 19.76 5.70 -3.64
C GLY A 446 18.53 4.78 -3.68
N LEU A 447 18.67 3.47 -3.49
CA LEU A 447 17.54 2.54 -3.50
C LEU A 447 16.50 2.89 -2.43
N ARG A 448 15.23 2.96 -2.83
CA ARG A 448 14.09 3.23 -1.94
C ARG A 448 12.93 2.31 -2.32
N SER A 449 12.06 2.06 -1.35
CA SER A 449 10.84 1.25 -1.48
C SER A 449 9.71 1.87 -0.66
N ASP A 450 8.50 1.33 -0.77
CA ASP A 450 7.33 1.78 0.01
C ASP A 450 7.59 1.70 1.53
N LYS A 451 8.35 0.68 1.98
CA LYS A 451 8.82 0.52 3.36
C LYS A 451 10.26 0.03 3.40
N ASN A 452 11.15 0.85 3.94
CA ASN A 452 12.55 0.47 4.13
C ASN A 452 12.78 -0.13 5.52
N MET A 453 13.68 -1.11 5.58
CA MET A 453 14.26 -1.63 6.81
C MET A 453 15.77 -1.41 6.83
N ARG A 454 16.33 -1.37 8.04
CA ARG A 454 17.76 -1.48 8.32
C ARG A 454 18.09 -2.92 8.72
N TRP A 455 19.33 -3.31 8.54
CA TRP A 455 19.92 -4.56 9.02
C TRP A 455 21.28 -4.24 9.64
N ASN A 456 22.18 -5.23 9.78
CA ASN A 456 23.54 -4.98 10.27
C ASN A 456 24.41 -4.30 9.20
N ASP A 457 24.02 -3.09 8.78
CA ASP A 457 24.71 -2.20 7.87
C ASP A 457 24.57 -0.75 8.37
N ALA A 458 25.65 0.03 8.29
CA ALA A 458 25.71 1.37 8.88
C ALA A 458 24.98 2.46 8.07
N LYS A 459 24.76 2.26 6.76
CA LYS A 459 24.25 3.32 5.86
C LYS A 459 23.07 2.89 5.00
N LEU A 460 23.00 1.62 4.63
CA LEU A 460 21.96 1.12 3.72
C LEU A 460 20.65 0.87 4.45
N SER A 461 19.57 1.22 3.77
CA SER A 461 18.21 0.85 4.13
C SER A 461 17.43 0.58 2.85
N PHE A 462 16.70 -0.52 2.80
CA PHE A 462 15.96 -0.94 1.61
C PHE A 462 14.83 -1.89 2.02
N THR A 463 13.98 -2.33 1.08
CA THR A 463 12.88 -3.25 1.40
C THR A 463 13.39 -4.54 2.03
N ARG A 464 14.57 -5.03 1.62
CA ARG A 464 15.26 -6.21 2.17
C ARG A 464 16.77 -6.01 2.19
N PRO A 465 17.53 -6.75 3.03
CA PRO A 465 18.98 -6.65 3.08
C PRO A 465 19.63 -6.90 1.71
N VAL A 466 20.50 -5.98 1.30
CA VAL A 466 21.39 -6.17 0.15
C VAL A 466 22.58 -7.01 0.62
N ARG A 467 22.83 -8.15 -0.04
CA ARG A 467 23.79 -9.17 0.42
C ARG A 467 24.99 -9.33 -0.50
N TRP A 468 24.90 -8.97 -1.78
CA TRP A 468 26.05 -8.97 -2.70
C TRP A 468 25.84 -7.99 -3.86
N LEU A 469 26.95 -7.62 -4.50
CA LEU A 469 26.98 -6.79 -5.70
C LEU A 469 27.86 -7.47 -6.76
N VAL A 470 27.43 -7.45 -8.02
CA VAL A 470 28.27 -7.79 -9.17
C VAL A 470 28.36 -6.57 -10.07
N ALA A 471 29.57 -6.24 -10.53
CA ALA A 471 29.76 -5.20 -11.53
C ALA A 471 30.88 -5.61 -12.50
N LEU A 472 30.52 -5.96 -13.73
CA LEU A 472 31.45 -6.40 -14.78
C LEU A 472 31.28 -5.55 -16.04
N LEU A 473 32.38 -5.05 -16.61
CA LEU A 473 32.42 -4.43 -17.93
C LEU A 473 33.18 -5.38 -18.88
N GLY A 474 32.44 -6.16 -19.65
CA GLY A 474 32.96 -7.37 -20.30
C GLY A 474 33.40 -8.38 -19.24
N ASP A 475 34.69 -8.75 -19.25
CA ASP A 475 35.30 -9.69 -18.29
C ASP A 475 36.02 -8.99 -17.11
N GLN A 476 36.03 -7.66 -17.10
CA GLN A 476 36.72 -6.87 -16.07
C GLN A 476 35.76 -6.45 -14.96
N VAL A 477 36.20 -6.57 -13.71
CA VAL A 477 35.45 -6.08 -12.56
C VAL A 477 35.49 -4.55 -12.53
N VAL A 478 34.33 -3.92 -12.45
CA VAL A 478 34.22 -2.49 -12.11
C VAL A 478 34.26 -2.40 -10.58
N PRO A 479 35.28 -1.76 -9.98
CA PRO A 479 35.39 -1.71 -8.54
C PRO A 479 34.34 -0.75 -7.99
N VAL A 480 33.31 -1.28 -7.33
CA VAL A 480 32.23 -0.50 -6.68
C VAL A 480 32.27 -0.84 -5.19
N SER A 481 32.24 0.18 -4.32
CA SER A 481 32.07 -0.01 -2.87
C SER A 481 30.88 0.79 -2.38
N VAL A 482 30.00 0.14 -1.61
CA VAL A 482 28.79 0.76 -1.05
C VAL A 482 28.59 0.28 0.38
N SER A 483 28.68 1.20 1.34
CA SER A 483 28.61 0.89 2.77
C SER A 483 29.58 -0.24 3.14
N THR A 484 29.09 -1.46 3.42
CA THR A 484 29.88 -2.64 3.79
C THR A 484 30.15 -3.59 2.61
N LEU A 485 29.60 -3.30 1.43
CA LEU A 485 29.62 -4.16 0.25
C LEU A 485 30.68 -3.72 -0.76
N THR A 486 31.35 -4.69 -1.38
CA THR A 486 32.22 -4.49 -2.55
C THR A 486 31.70 -5.35 -3.70
N ALA A 487 31.60 -4.77 -4.90
CA ALA A 487 31.22 -5.51 -6.09
C ALA A 487 32.35 -6.45 -6.53
N GLY A 488 31.96 -7.63 -6.99
CA GLY A 488 32.86 -8.63 -7.52
C GLY A 488 32.33 -9.29 -8.78
N ARG A 489 32.76 -10.53 -9.01
CA ARG A 489 32.32 -11.40 -10.11
C ARG A 489 31.46 -12.57 -9.65
N THR A 490 31.11 -12.64 -8.37
CA THR A 490 30.38 -13.78 -7.80
C THR A 490 28.92 -13.46 -7.64
N THR A 491 28.04 -14.27 -8.20
CA THR A 491 26.60 -14.22 -7.94
C THR A 491 26.17 -15.39 -7.04
N ARG A 492 24.97 -15.28 -6.46
CA ARG A 492 24.35 -16.34 -5.68
C ARG A 492 23.19 -16.96 -6.46
N VAL A 493 23.12 -18.29 -6.48
CA VAL A 493 22.03 -19.06 -7.10
C VAL A 493 21.08 -19.60 -6.01
N HIS A 494 20.25 -20.62 -6.28
CA HIS A 494 19.41 -21.24 -5.26
C HIS A 494 20.24 -21.71 -4.05
N ARG A 495 19.74 -21.49 -2.82
CA ARG A 495 20.47 -21.86 -1.58
C ARG A 495 20.68 -23.37 -1.43
N THR A 496 19.81 -24.16 -2.06
CA THR A 496 19.85 -25.63 -2.13
C THR A 496 20.78 -26.14 -3.23
N ALA A 497 21.35 -25.28 -4.08
CA ALA A 497 22.32 -25.72 -5.07
C ALA A 497 23.57 -26.27 -4.38
N ALA A 498 24.18 -27.32 -4.95
CA ALA A 498 25.43 -27.88 -4.43
C ALA A 498 26.57 -26.84 -4.30
N GLN A 499 26.54 -25.80 -5.15
CA GLN A 499 27.40 -24.61 -5.06
C GLN A 499 26.52 -23.35 -5.16
N PRO A 500 26.07 -22.79 -4.01
CA PRO A 500 25.17 -21.63 -4.00
C PRO A 500 25.80 -20.31 -4.46
N THR A 501 27.13 -20.26 -4.58
CA THR A 501 27.88 -19.09 -5.06
C THR A 501 28.70 -19.52 -6.27
N VAL A 502 28.56 -18.77 -7.38
CA VAL A 502 29.20 -19.08 -8.65
C VAL A 502 29.90 -17.86 -9.23
N GLU A 503 31.02 -18.08 -9.92
CA GLU A 503 31.75 -17.01 -10.60
C GLU A 503 31.18 -16.74 -12.00
N ILE A 504 31.18 -15.47 -12.37
CA ILE A 504 30.78 -14.98 -13.68
C ILE A 504 32.06 -14.68 -14.46
N ALA A 505 32.21 -15.33 -15.63
CA ALA A 505 33.38 -15.15 -16.47
C ALA A 505 33.39 -13.78 -17.18
N ALA A 506 32.24 -13.35 -17.69
CA ALA A 506 32.04 -12.07 -18.35
C ALA A 506 30.57 -11.63 -18.25
N ALA A 507 30.30 -10.34 -18.50
CA ALA A 507 28.96 -9.79 -18.57
C ALA A 507 28.11 -10.52 -19.64
N GLU A 508 28.73 -10.86 -20.77
CA GLU A 508 28.10 -11.62 -21.83
C GLU A 508 27.78 -13.06 -21.37
N GLY A 509 26.54 -13.50 -21.58
CA GLY A 509 26.08 -14.84 -21.22
C GLY A 509 25.58 -14.99 -19.77
N TYR A 510 25.54 -13.91 -18.99
CA TYR A 510 25.08 -13.96 -17.59
C TYR A 510 23.66 -14.53 -17.41
N LEU A 511 22.71 -14.17 -18.29
CA LEU A 511 21.35 -14.72 -18.22
C LEU A 511 21.33 -16.22 -18.50
N ASP A 512 22.20 -16.72 -19.37
CA ASP A 512 22.30 -18.16 -19.65
C ASP A 512 22.96 -18.90 -18.49
N LEU A 513 23.94 -18.29 -17.81
CA LEU A 513 24.49 -18.80 -16.55
C LEU A 513 23.38 -18.98 -15.50
N LEU A 514 22.51 -17.97 -15.31
CA LEU A 514 21.38 -18.08 -14.38
C LEU A 514 20.43 -19.22 -14.77
N ARG A 515 20.10 -19.35 -16.06
CA ARG A 515 19.23 -20.44 -16.55
C ARG A 515 19.82 -21.83 -16.35
N ILE A 516 21.13 -21.99 -16.51
CA ILE A 516 21.83 -23.25 -16.21
C ILE A 516 21.63 -23.65 -14.74
N HIS A 517 21.47 -22.67 -13.86
CA HIS A 517 21.20 -22.85 -12.44
C HIS A 517 19.70 -22.74 -12.09
N GLY A 518 18.79 -22.88 -13.06
CA GLY A 518 17.33 -22.88 -12.84
C GLY A 518 16.67 -21.50 -12.80
N ILE A 519 17.44 -20.41 -12.79
CA ILE A 519 16.90 -19.07 -12.56
C ILE A 519 16.55 -18.40 -13.89
N GLU A 520 15.28 -18.11 -14.13
CA GLU A 520 14.84 -17.24 -15.24
C GLU A 520 14.66 -15.80 -14.74
N ALA A 521 15.61 -14.93 -15.05
CA ALA A 521 15.56 -13.53 -14.60
C ALA A 521 14.50 -12.69 -15.34
N ASP A 522 14.08 -13.11 -16.54
CA ASP A 522 13.10 -12.40 -17.35
C ASP A 522 11.67 -12.66 -16.85
N PRO A 523 10.97 -11.64 -16.30
CA PRO A 523 9.60 -11.82 -15.79
C PRO A 523 8.61 -12.23 -16.89
N ALA A 524 8.80 -11.79 -18.15
CA ALA A 524 7.91 -12.15 -19.24
C ALA A 524 8.05 -13.64 -19.58
N LYS A 525 9.29 -14.16 -19.59
CA LYS A 525 9.55 -15.60 -19.80
C LYS A 525 9.06 -16.45 -18.64
N ARG A 526 9.29 -16.04 -17.38
CA ARG A 526 8.72 -16.73 -16.21
C ARG A 526 7.19 -16.78 -16.28
N ARG A 527 6.55 -15.66 -16.63
CA ARG A 527 5.09 -15.60 -16.82
C ARG A 527 4.63 -16.60 -17.87
N GLN A 528 5.29 -16.62 -19.03
CA GLN A 528 4.98 -17.56 -20.11
C GLN A 528 5.14 -19.02 -19.65
N GLN A 529 6.24 -19.37 -18.99
CA GLN A 529 6.49 -20.71 -18.46
C GLN A 529 5.41 -21.16 -17.47
N ILE A 530 5.00 -20.28 -16.55
CA ILE A 530 3.92 -20.57 -15.59
C ILE A 530 2.60 -20.80 -16.33
N VAL A 531 2.23 -19.95 -17.28
CA VAL A 531 0.99 -20.07 -18.06
C VAL A 531 0.97 -21.39 -18.83
N GLU A 532 1.99 -21.67 -19.63
CA GLU A 532 2.06 -22.88 -20.47
C GLU A 532 2.02 -24.17 -19.62
N ALA A 533 2.74 -24.19 -18.49
CA ALA A 533 2.74 -25.33 -17.59
C ALA A 533 1.37 -25.52 -16.91
N SER A 534 0.75 -24.43 -16.46
CA SER A 534 -0.55 -24.45 -15.79
C SER A 534 -1.68 -24.82 -16.74
N GLU A 535 -1.68 -24.34 -17.99
CA GLU A 535 -2.64 -24.72 -19.02
C GLU A 535 -2.56 -26.21 -19.34
N ARG A 536 -1.34 -26.73 -19.50
CA ARG A 536 -1.12 -28.16 -19.72
C ARG A 536 -1.68 -29.00 -18.57
N LEU A 537 -1.37 -28.64 -17.33
CA LEU A 537 -1.84 -29.35 -16.14
C LEU A 537 -3.36 -29.26 -15.96
N ALA A 538 -3.96 -28.08 -16.19
CA ALA A 538 -5.41 -27.91 -16.12
C ALA A 538 -6.14 -28.74 -17.19
N ALA A 539 -5.56 -28.86 -18.39
CA ALA A 539 -6.12 -29.67 -19.47
C ALA A 539 -6.17 -31.17 -19.12
N GLU A 540 -5.27 -31.68 -18.27
CA GLU A 540 -5.28 -33.08 -17.80
C GLU A 540 -6.57 -33.43 -17.04
N VAL A 541 -7.22 -32.44 -16.43
CA VAL A 541 -8.49 -32.58 -15.70
C VAL A 541 -9.68 -31.96 -16.44
N ASN A 542 -9.54 -31.72 -17.75
CA ASN A 542 -10.54 -31.06 -18.60
C ASN A 542 -10.94 -29.66 -18.11
N GLY A 543 -10.01 -28.96 -17.46
CA GLY A 543 -10.21 -27.60 -16.97
C GLY A 543 -9.31 -26.58 -17.65
N SER A 544 -9.48 -25.32 -17.26
CA SER A 544 -8.63 -24.19 -17.64
C SER A 544 -8.43 -23.23 -16.47
N VAL A 545 -7.42 -22.38 -16.57
CA VAL A 545 -7.19 -21.26 -15.65
C VAL A 545 -7.54 -19.97 -16.38
N ASP A 546 -8.34 -19.11 -15.77
CA ASP A 546 -8.68 -17.79 -16.31
C ASP A 546 -7.58 -16.78 -16.00
N PHE A 547 -6.50 -16.76 -16.80
CA PHE A 547 -5.39 -15.84 -16.58
C PHE A 547 -5.74 -14.36 -16.76
N ALA A 548 -6.86 -14.03 -17.40
CA ALA A 548 -7.32 -12.66 -17.49
C ALA A 548 -7.89 -12.21 -16.13
N ALA A 549 -8.76 -13.03 -15.53
CA ALA A 549 -9.27 -12.79 -14.17
C ALA A 549 -8.17 -12.88 -13.10
N GLU A 550 -7.18 -13.76 -13.30
CA GLU A 550 -6.09 -13.98 -12.35
C GLU A 550 -4.81 -13.16 -12.64
N SER A 551 -4.83 -12.17 -13.54
CA SER A 551 -3.59 -11.49 -13.98
C SER A 551 -2.81 -10.88 -12.81
N ALA A 552 -3.49 -10.23 -11.86
CA ALA A 552 -2.84 -9.65 -10.68
C ALA A 552 -2.24 -10.71 -9.73
N LEU A 553 -2.86 -11.90 -9.66
CA LEU A 553 -2.32 -13.03 -8.91
C LEU A 553 -1.11 -13.63 -9.65
N LEU A 554 -1.19 -13.78 -10.97
CA LEU A 554 -0.10 -14.29 -11.79
C LEU A 554 1.14 -13.40 -11.69
N ASP A 555 0.97 -12.08 -11.74
CA ASP A 555 2.08 -11.13 -11.57
C ASP A 555 2.75 -11.28 -10.18
N GLN A 556 1.96 -11.54 -9.14
CA GLN A 556 2.51 -11.86 -7.82
C GLN A 556 3.28 -13.18 -7.81
N ILE A 557 2.74 -14.24 -8.42
CA ILE A 557 3.41 -15.55 -8.50
C ILE A 557 4.74 -15.41 -9.25
N VAL A 558 4.75 -14.74 -10.41
CA VAL A 558 5.96 -14.47 -11.19
C VAL A 558 7.03 -13.79 -10.33
N ASN A 559 6.64 -12.84 -9.49
CA ASN A 559 7.55 -12.11 -8.60
C ASN A 559 7.80 -12.79 -7.25
N LEU A 560 7.34 -14.02 -7.04
CA LEU A 560 7.66 -14.86 -5.86
C LEU A 560 8.71 -15.93 -6.15
N ILE A 561 8.98 -16.21 -7.43
CA ILE A 561 9.73 -17.41 -7.85
C ILE A 561 10.88 -17.07 -8.81
N GLU A 562 12.00 -17.81 -8.73
CA GLU A 562 13.12 -17.75 -9.68
C GLU A 562 13.06 -18.89 -10.72
N GLU A 563 12.63 -20.08 -10.29
CA GLU A 563 12.51 -21.30 -11.11
C GLU A 563 11.08 -21.86 -11.02
N PRO A 564 10.20 -21.63 -12.01
CA PRO A 564 8.80 -22.07 -11.95
C PRO A 564 8.62 -23.58 -12.08
N THR A 565 8.06 -24.20 -11.04
CA THR A 565 7.58 -25.59 -11.08
C THR A 565 6.08 -25.64 -10.79
N ALA A 566 5.25 -25.72 -11.83
CA ALA A 566 3.79 -25.81 -11.69
C ALA A 566 3.37 -27.24 -11.28
N ILE A 567 2.45 -27.34 -10.32
CA ILE A 567 1.99 -28.59 -9.72
C ILE A 567 0.47 -28.56 -9.63
N LEU A 568 -0.18 -29.58 -10.20
CA LEU A 568 -1.63 -29.78 -10.08
C LEU A 568 -1.95 -30.40 -8.72
N GLY A 569 -2.74 -29.70 -7.92
CA GLY A 569 -3.29 -30.15 -6.65
C GLY A 569 -4.80 -30.38 -6.70
N ASN A 570 -5.31 -31.12 -5.72
CA ASN A 570 -6.70 -31.53 -5.62
C ASN A 570 -7.27 -31.23 -4.24
N PHE A 571 -8.59 -31.09 -4.15
CA PHE A 571 -9.31 -31.08 -2.87
C PHE A 571 -10.59 -31.92 -2.98
N SER A 572 -11.22 -32.24 -1.84
CA SER A 572 -12.48 -33.00 -1.87
C SER A 572 -13.56 -32.25 -2.62
N ALA A 573 -14.26 -32.92 -3.53
CA ALA A 573 -15.40 -32.35 -4.23
C ALA A 573 -16.53 -31.92 -3.28
N ASP A 574 -16.59 -32.48 -2.07
CA ASP A 574 -17.56 -32.08 -1.04
C ASP A 574 -17.43 -30.59 -0.66
N TYR A 575 -16.25 -29.99 -0.81
CA TYR A 575 -16.08 -28.56 -0.54
C TYR A 575 -16.75 -27.67 -1.58
N LEU A 576 -17.14 -28.19 -2.76
CA LEU A 576 -17.90 -27.44 -3.75
C LEU A 576 -19.33 -27.11 -3.30
N ASP A 577 -19.80 -27.66 -2.17
CA ASP A 577 -21.03 -27.21 -1.49
C ASP A 577 -20.89 -25.79 -0.89
N LEU A 578 -19.65 -25.34 -0.69
CA LEU A 578 -19.32 -23.97 -0.32
C LEU A 578 -19.41 -23.05 -1.54
N PRO A 579 -19.85 -21.79 -1.37
CA PRO A 579 -19.80 -20.80 -2.44
C PRO A 579 -18.38 -20.67 -3.01
N ALA A 580 -18.27 -20.65 -4.33
CA ALA A 580 -16.98 -20.63 -5.04
C ALA A 580 -16.12 -19.40 -4.67
N GLU A 581 -16.74 -18.28 -4.29
CA GLU A 581 -16.05 -17.09 -3.80
C GLU A 581 -15.28 -17.34 -2.50
N ILE A 582 -15.77 -18.22 -1.62
CA ILE A 582 -15.04 -18.61 -0.40
C ILE A 582 -13.77 -19.37 -0.80
N LEU A 583 -13.95 -20.40 -1.63
CA LEU A 583 -12.88 -21.30 -2.06
C LEU A 583 -11.77 -20.53 -2.80
N THR A 584 -12.17 -19.74 -3.80
CA THR A 584 -11.24 -18.94 -4.61
C THR A 584 -10.58 -17.82 -3.80
N THR A 585 -11.27 -17.21 -2.83
CA THR A 585 -10.64 -16.22 -1.93
C THR A 585 -9.53 -16.86 -1.12
N VAL A 586 -9.75 -18.06 -0.58
CA VAL A 586 -8.73 -18.81 0.16
C VAL A 586 -7.53 -19.15 -0.74
N MET A 587 -7.79 -19.70 -1.92
CA MET A 587 -6.74 -20.02 -2.91
C MET A 587 -5.90 -18.80 -3.29
N ARG A 588 -6.54 -17.68 -3.66
CA ARG A 588 -5.86 -16.48 -4.15
C ARG A 588 -5.12 -15.75 -3.03
N LYS A 589 -5.82 -15.41 -1.94
CA LYS A 589 -5.30 -14.51 -0.89
C LYS A 589 -4.36 -15.18 0.09
N HIS A 590 -4.55 -16.45 0.41
CA HIS A 590 -3.76 -17.09 1.45
C HIS A 590 -2.70 -18.03 0.92
N GLN A 591 -2.79 -18.46 -0.35
CA GLN A 591 -1.95 -19.54 -0.86
C GLN A 591 -1.34 -19.27 -2.25
N ARG A 592 -1.82 -18.23 -2.95
CA ARG A 592 -1.41 -17.87 -4.31
C ARG A 592 -1.61 -19.03 -5.31
N TYR A 593 -2.69 -19.79 -5.14
CA TYR A 593 -3.07 -20.87 -6.06
C TYR A 593 -3.96 -20.36 -7.18
N LEU A 594 -3.76 -20.93 -8.38
CA LEU A 594 -4.59 -20.65 -9.54
C LEU A 594 -5.79 -21.61 -9.55
N PRO A 595 -7.04 -21.12 -9.45
CA PRO A 595 -8.22 -21.97 -9.50
C PRO A 595 -8.42 -22.57 -10.89
N VAL A 596 -8.79 -23.85 -10.95
CA VAL A 596 -9.10 -24.54 -12.22
C VAL A 596 -10.62 -24.56 -12.41
N ARG A 597 -11.08 -24.19 -13.60
CA ARG A 597 -12.50 -24.10 -13.96
C ARG A 597 -12.87 -25.04 -15.10
N GLY A 598 -14.11 -25.49 -15.12
CA GLY A 598 -14.68 -26.28 -16.21
C GLY A 598 -15.03 -25.42 -17.43
N ALA A 599 -15.46 -26.06 -18.51
CA ALA A 599 -15.88 -25.37 -19.74
C ALA A 599 -17.14 -24.50 -19.57
N ASP A 600 -17.92 -24.76 -18.53
CA ASP A 600 -19.08 -23.97 -18.10
C ASP A 600 -18.71 -22.78 -17.21
N GLY A 601 -17.43 -22.64 -16.83
CA GLY A 601 -16.93 -21.61 -15.93
C GLY A 601 -17.03 -21.99 -14.44
N GLU A 602 -17.62 -23.14 -14.10
CA GLU A 602 -17.74 -23.60 -12.73
C GLU A 602 -16.39 -24.03 -12.14
N LEU A 603 -16.24 -23.91 -10.82
CA LEU A 603 -15.00 -24.30 -10.15
C LEU A 603 -14.88 -25.83 -10.11
N LEU A 604 -13.74 -26.36 -10.56
CA LEU A 604 -13.41 -27.78 -10.41
C LEU A 604 -12.66 -28.02 -9.10
N PRO A 605 -12.64 -29.27 -8.57
CA PRO A 605 -11.94 -29.62 -7.33
C PRO A 605 -10.40 -29.68 -7.49
N HIS A 606 -9.85 -28.77 -8.30
CA HIS A 606 -8.45 -28.71 -8.70
C HIS A 606 -7.91 -27.28 -8.62
N PHE A 607 -6.60 -27.18 -8.39
CA PHE A 607 -5.87 -25.92 -8.42
C PHE A 607 -4.46 -26.16 -8.94
N VAL A 608 -3.82 -25.11 -9.45
CA VAL A 608 -2.39 -25.14 -9.79
C VAL A 608 -1.62 -24.32 -8.76
N ALA A 609 -0.67 -24.96 -8.08
CA ALA A 609 0.34 -24.29 -7.27
C ALA A 609 1.63 -24.14 -8.09
N VAL A 610 2.44 -23.14 -7.77
CA VAL A 610 3.75 -22.93 -8.43
C VAL A 610 4.82 -22.87 -7.35
N ALA A 611 5.68 -23.89 -7.32
CA ALA A 611 6.84 -23.97 -6.44
C ALA A 611 8.04 -23.21 -7.03
N ASN A 612 8.99 -22.86 -6.16
CA ASN A 612 10.24 -22.20 -6.56
C ASN A 612 11.42 -23.19 -6.51
N GLY A 613 11.84 -23.70 -7.66
CA GLY A 613 12.97 -24.61 -7.75
C GLY A 613 12.60 -26.02 -8.19
N SER A 614 13.64 -26.83 -8.39
CA SER A 614 13.48 -28.28 -8.42
C SER A 614 12.98 -28.80 -7.08
N VAL A 615 11.87 -29.52 -7.09
CA VAL A 615 11.21 -30.05 -5.89
C VAL A 615 10.69 -31.47 -6.14
N LYS A 616 10.39 -32.20 -5.07
CA LYS A 616 9.66 -33.47 -5.19
C LYS A 616 8.17 -33.20 -5.30
N GLU A 617 7.66 -33.12 -6.53
CA GLU A 617 6.28 -32.70 -6.83
C GLU A 617 5.22 -33.40 -5.97
N ALA A 618 5.33 -34.71 -5.74
CA ALA A 618 4.36 -35.45 -4.92
C ALA A 618 4.34 -34.98 -3.45
N THR A 619 5.50 -34.64 -2.88
CA THR A 619 5.60 -34.12 -1.51
C THR A 619 4.99 -32.73 -1.44
N VAL A 620 5.40 -31.83 -2.34
CA VAL A 620 4.89 -30.46 -2.42
C VAL A 620 3.38 -30.45 -2.67
N ARG A 621 2.87 -31.30 -3.57
CA ARG A 621 1.44 -31.47 -3.83
C ARG A 621 0.70 -31.83 -2.54
N ASN A 622 1.13 -32.87 -1.84
CA ASN A 622 0.49 -33.31 -0.60
C ASN A 622 0.47 -32.22 0.48
N GLY A 623 1.54 -31.44 0.61
CA GLY A 623 1.60 -30.31 1.54
C GLY A 623 0.57 -29.23 1.19
N ASN A 624 0.55 -28.78 -0.07
CA ASN A 624 -0.37 -27.74 -0.54
C ASN A 624 -1.84 -28.20 -0.46
N GLU A 625 -2.15 -29.46 -0.80
CA GLU A 625 -3.48 -30.06 -0.63
C GLU A 625 -3.88 -30.13 0.86
N GLY A 626 -2.94 -30.47 1.74
CA GLY A 626 -3.15 -30.51 3.18
C GLY A 626 -3.50 -29.14 3.77
N VAL A 627 -2.79 -28.09 3.34
CA VAL A 627 -3.04 -26.70 3.75
C VAL A 627 -4.40 -26.23 3.27
N LEU A 628 -4.72 -26.48 2.00
CA LEU A 628 -6.01 -26.06 1.43
C LEU A 628 -7.17 -26.77 2.14
N ARG A 629 -7.06 -28.07 2.37
CA ARG A 629 -8.04 -28.85 3.15
C ARG A 629 -8.24 -28.26 4.54
N ALA A 630 -7.18 -27.91 5.26
CA ALA A 630 -7.29 -27.30 6.57
C ALA A 630 -8.08 -25.97 6.54
N ARG A 631 -7.81 -25.12 5.55
CA ARG A 631 -8.54 -23.84 5.36
C ARG A 631 -9.98 -24.04 4.95
N TYR A 632 -10.27 -25.02 4.09
CA TYR A 632 -11.63 -25.33 3.68
C TYR A 632 -12.45 -25.99 4.78
N GLU A 633 -11.83 -26.79 5.65
CA GLU A 633 -12.53 -27.33 6.82
C GLU A 633 -12.92 -26.20 7.79
N ASP A 634 -12.04 -25.20 7.98
CA ASP A 634 -12.33 -24.01 8.79
C ASP A 634 -13.52 -23.23 8.18
N ALA A 635 -13.48 -22.97 6.88
CA ALA A 635 -14.58 -22.33 6.16
C ALA A 635 -15.88 -23.16 6.23
N ALA A 636 -15.81 -24.48 6.05
CA ALA A 636 -16.95 -25.37 6.12
C ALA A 636 -17.56 -25.44 7.52
N PHE A 637 -16.73 -25.34 8.56
CA PHE A 637 -17.20 -25.26 9.95
C PHE A 637 -18.04 -24.01 10.17
N PHE A 638 -17.51 -22.82 9.87
CA PHE A 638 -18.24 -21.56 10.03
C PHE A 638 -19.51 -21.52 9.17
N TRP A 639 -19.41 -21.97 7.93
CA TRP A 639 -20.53 -22.05 7.01
C TRP A 639 -21.68 -22.91 7.54
N ARG A 640 -21.39 -24.12 8.03
CA ARG A 640 -22.40 -25.02 8.60
C ARG A 640 -23.04 -24.41 9.85
N ALA A 641 -22.25 -23.78 10.71
CA ALA A 641 -22.75 -23.11 11.91
C ALA A 641 -23.67 -21.93 11.55
N ASP A 642 -23.26 -21.10 10.60
CA ASP A 642 -24.01 -19.95 10.12
C ASP A 642 -25.35 -20.35 9.48
N LEU A 643 -25.38 -21.44 8.70
CA LEU A 643 -26.61 -21.95 8.09
C LEU A 643 -27.67 -22.44 9.09
N GLN A 644 -27.31 -22.67 10.36
CA GLN A 644 -28.28 -22.95 11.44
C GLN A 644 -28.89 -21.68 12.04
N THR A 645 -28.44 -20.50 11.60
CA THR A 645 -28.86 -19.19 12.12
C THR A 645 -29.60 -18.42 11.02
N THR A 646 -30.74 -17.80 11.34
CA THR A 646 -31.47 -16.99 10.34
C THR A 646 -30.80 -15.63 10.13
N PRO A 647 -30.96 -14.99 8.95
CA PRO A 647 -30.45 -13.63 8.72
C PRO A 647 -30.89 -12.62 9.80
N ALA A 648 -32.13 -12.74 10.28
CA ALA A 648 -32.63 -11.89 11.36
C ALA A 648 -31.89 -12.12 12.69
N ALA A 649 -31.62 -13.39 13.06
CA ALA A 649 -30.86 -13.71 14.28
C ALA A 649 -29.38 -13.28 14.17
N MET A 650 -28.77 -13.41 12.99
CA MET A 650 -27.43 -12.84 12.76
C MET A 650 -27.43 -11.32 12.94
N LYS A 651 -28.48 -10.63 12.46
CA LYS A 651 -28.65 -9.19 12.64
C LYS A 651 -28.75 -8.78 14.11
N GLU A 652 -29.42 -9.56 14.95
CA GLU A 652 -29.46 -9.33 16.41
C GLU A 652 -28.05 -9.39 17.03
N GLY A 653 -27.15 -10.19 16.46
CA GLY A 653 -25.74 -10.24 16.86
C GLY A 653 -25.00 -8.90 16.72
N LEU A 654 -25.46 -8.01 15.84
CA LEU A 654 -24.84 -6.70 15.62
C LEU A 654 -24.94 -5.76 16.83
N ASP A 655 -25.83 -6.03 17.79
CA ASP A 655 -25.91 -5.26 19.03
C ASP A 655 -24.66 -5.45 19.90
N LYS A 656 -24.01 -6.61 19.81
CA LYS A 656 -22.77 -6.92 20.52
C LYS A 656 -21.55 -6.32 19.83
N LEU A 657 -21.64 -6.04 18.53
CA LEU A 657 -20.56 -5.44 17.76
C LEU A 657 -20.60 -3.93 17.90
N ALA A 658 -19.70 -3.38 18.69
CA ALA A 658 -19.63 -1.94 18.86
C ALA A 658 -18.96 -1.26 17.65
N PHE A 659 -19.63 -0.25 17.08
CA PHE A 659 -19.14 0.52 15.94
C PHE A 659 -18.22 1.66 16.38
N GLU A 660 -18.70 2.51 17.29
CA GLU A 660 -17.96 3.62 17.91
C GLU A 660 -18.69 4.02 19.21
N GLN A 661 -17.98 4.49 20.23
CA GLN A 661 -18.55 4.80 21.56
C GLN A 661 -19.72 5.80 21.53
N ARG A 662 -19.64 6.85 20.71
CA ARG A 662 -20.69 7.88 20.57
C ARG A 662 -21.72 7.49 19.51
N LEU A 663 -21.29 6.86 18.41
CA LEU A 663 -22.20 6.47 17.31
C LEU A 663 -22.95 5.16 17.57
N GLY A 664 -22.54 4.38 18.57
CA GLY A 664 -23.25 3.21 19.07
C GLY A 664 -22.79 1.85 18.52
N SER A 665 -23.71 0.89 18.45
CA SER A 665 -23.49 -0.46 17.92
C SER A 665 -23.57 -0.52 16.39
N MET A 666 -23.08 -1.61 15.80
CA MET A 666 -23.26 -1.92 14.39
C MET A 666 -24.75 -2.12 14.04
N ALA A 667 -25.57 -2.57 14.98
CA ALA A 667 -27.03 -2.63 14.79
C ALA A 667 -27.64 -1.24 14.63
N GLN A 668 -27.23 -0.28 15.46
CA GLN A 668 -27.69 1.12 15.36
C GLN A 668 -27.27 1.72 14.03
N ARG A 669 -26.02 1.48 13.61
CA ARG A 669 -25.51 1.88 12.29
C ARG A 669 -26.32 1.26 11.15
N ALA A 670 -26.48 -0.06 11.11
CA ALA A 670 -27.29 -0.74 10.11
C ALA A 670 -28.72 -0.18 10.01
N GLY A 671 -29.32 0.13 11.16
CA GLY A 671 -30.64 0.80 11.21
C GLY A 671 -30.63 2.20 10.61
N ARG A 672 -29.59 3.02 10.85
CA ARG A 672 -29.45 4.35 10.23
C ARG A 672 -29.29 4.21 8.72
N ILE A 673 -28.44 3.30 8.25
CA ILE A 673 -28.23 3.03 6.82
C ILE A 673 -29.57 2.76 6.12
N GLY A 674 -30.38 1.85 6.67
CA GLY A 674 -31.70 1.56 6.10
C GLY A 674 -32.60 2.79 5.99
N ARG A 675 -32.69 3.60 7.05
CA ARG A 675 -33.52 4.83 7.06
C ARG A 675 -32.99 5.91 6.12
N ILE A 676 -31.67 6.07 6.02
CA ILE A 676 -31.05 6.99 5.06
C ILE A 676 -31.38 6.53 3.64
N ALA A 677 -31.21 5.24 3.33
CA ALA A 677 -31.47 4.69 2.00
C ALA A 677 -32.94 4.87 1.60
N GLU A 678 -33.89 4.64 2.50
CA GLU A 678 -35.32 4.92 2.27
C GLU A 678 -35.60 6.40 2.02
N SER A 679 -34.92 7.30 2.75
CA SER A 679 -35.04 8.75 2.54
C SER A 679 -34.54 9.15 1.16
N LEU A 680 -33.37 8.64 0.75
CA LEU A 680 -32.80 8.85 -0.57
C LEU A 680 -33.70 8.28 -1.68
N GLY A 681 -34.28 7.09 -1.46
CA GLY A 681 -35.25 6.48 -2.36
C GLY A 681 -36.49 7.36 -2.60
N LYS A 682 -37.00 8.04 -1.56
CA LYS A 682 -38.11 9.00 -1.71
C LYS A 682 -37.72 10.23 -2.53
N ILE A 683 -36.48 10.71 -2.39
CA ILE A 683 -35.99 11.90 -3.11
C ILE A 683 -35.91 11.65 -4.62
N ILE A 684 -35.48 10.46 -5.02
CA ILE A 684 -35.43 10.07 -6.44
C ILE A 684 -36.78 9.59 -6.98
N GLY A 685 -37.82 9.51 -6.13
CA GLY A 685 -39.14 9.02 -6.53
C GLY A 685 -39.19 7.52 -6.82
N LEU A 686 -38.41 6.70 -6.11
CA LEU A 686 -38.40 5.25 -6.26
C LEU A 686 -39.81 4.67 -6.03
N ASP A 687 -40.26 3.76 -6.89
CA ASP A 687 -41.56 3.12 -6.80
C ASP A 687 -41.51 1.61 -7.13
N GLY A 688 -42.68 0.96 -7.24
CA GLY A 688 -42.80 -0.42 -7.70
C GLY A 688 -42.12 -1.48 -6.81
N GLU A 689 -41.52 -2.48 -7.44
CA GLU A 689 -40.81 -3.58 -6.76
C GLU A 689 -39.47 -3.13 -6.18
N ASP A 690 -38.87 -2.05 -6.68
CA ASP A 690 -37.59 -1.54 -6.19
C ASP A 690 -37.72 -0.95 -4.78
N VAL A 691 -38.84 -0.28 -4.47
CA VAL A 691 -39.12 0.17 -3.09
C VAL A 691 -39.23 -1.01 -2.13
N LYS A 692 -39.91 -2.09 -2.53
CA LYS A 692 -40.04 -3.28 -1.69
C LYS A 692 -38.69 -3.95 -1.48
N THR A 693 -37.88 -4.03 -2.54
CA THR A 693 -36.53 -4.56 -2.51
C THR A 693 -35.64 -3.75 -1.58
N LEU A 694 -35.67 -2.42 -1.70
CA LEU A 694 -34.93 -1.50 -0.85
C LEU A 694 -35.32 -1.65 0.62
N GLN A 695 -36.62 -1.67 0.94
CA GLN A 695 -37.10 -1.82 2.31
C GLN A 695 -36.66 -3.14 2.92
N ARG A 696 -36.81 -4.26 2.19
CA ARG A 696 -36.41 -5.56 2.70
C ARG A 696 -34.89 -5.71 2.85
N ALA A 697 -34.12 -5.18 1.90
CA ALA A 697 -32.67 -5.16 2.00
C ALA A 697 -32.18 -4.23 3.14
N ALA A 698 -32.84 -3.09 3.36
CA ALA A 698 -32.58 -2.20 4.50
C ALA A 698 -32.84 -2.89 5.85
N GLU A 699 -33.90 -3.70 5.95
CA GLU A 699 -34.17 -4.55 7.12
C GLU A 699 -33.08 -5.60 7.36
N LEU A 700 -32.30 -5.97 6.36
CA LEU A 700 -31.20 -6.93 6.48
C LEU A 700 -29.82 -6.27 6.35
N ALA A 701 -29.72 -4.95 6.26
CA ALA A 701 -28.44 -4.28 6.04
C ALA A 701 -27.37 -4.75 7.04
N LYS A 702 -26.21 -5.16 6.52
CA LYS A 702 -25.01 -5.61 7.24
C LYS A 702 -25.22 -6.83 8.16
N PHE A 703 -26.31 -7.60 8.02
CA PHE A 703 -26.61 -8.73 8.91
C PHE A 703 -25.49 -9.79 8.92
N ASP A 704 -24.82 -9.97 7.79
CA ASP A 704 -23.77 -10.95 7.59
C ASP A 704 -22.52 -10.67 8.43
N LEU A 705 -22.31 -9.43 8.89
CA LEU A 705 -21.26 -9.12 9.87
C LEU A 705 -21.45 -9.85 11.21
N GLY A 706 -22.67 -10.30 11.51
CA GLY A 706 -22.97 -11.15 12.67
C GLY A 706 -22.71 -12.64 12.43
N SER A 707 -22.31 -13.05 11.22
CA SER A 707 -21.98 -14.43 10.87
C SER A 707 -20.54 -14.77 11.25
N GLN A 708 -20.28 -16.02 11.64
CA GLN A 708 -18.94 -16.47 11.99
C GLN A 708 -18.01 -16.44 10.77
N MET A 709 -18.53 -16.77 9.58
CA MET A 709 -17.77 -16.72 8.33
C MET A 709 -17.22 -15.31 8.04
N VAL A 710 -18.03 -14.27 8.19
CA VAL A 710 -17.57 -12.89 7.91
C VAL A 710 -16.69 -12.35 9.03
N VAL A 711 -16.89 -12.79 10.27
CA VAL A 711 -15.95 -12.49 11.37
C VAL A 711 -14.56 -13.03 11.06
N GLU A 712 -14.45 -14.26 10.56
CA GLU A 712 -13.16 -14.85 10.16
C GLU A 712 -12.63 -14.26 8.83
N LEU A 713 -13.49 -14.14 7.82
CA LEU A 713 -13.17 -13.70 6.46
C LEU A 713 -13.93 -12.42 6.10
N THR A 714 -13.56 -11.31 6.75
CA THR A 714 -14.21 -9.99 6.59
C THR A 714 -14.32 -9.51 5.14
N SER A 715 -13.42 -9.94 4.25
CA SER A 715 -13.49 -9.59 2.83
C SER A 715 -14.64 -10.24 2.05
N LEU A 716 -15.36 -11.19 2.66
CA LEU A 716 -16.54 -11.82 2.10
C LEU A 716 -17.85 -11.10 2.50
N ALA A 717 -17.78 -10.02 3.29
CA ALA A 717 -18.95 -9.19 3.59
C ALA A 717 -19.68 -8.76 2.29
N GLY A 718 -21.01 -8.77 2.30
CA GLY A 718 -21.87 -8.57 1.13
C GLY A 718 -22.00 -9.81 0.24
N THR A 719 -20.90 -10.53 -0.03
CA THR A 719 -20.96 -11.81 -0.76
C THR A 719 -21.72 -12.84 0.07
N MET A 720 -21.37 -12.94 1.37
CA MET A 720 -22.10 -13.80 2.30
C MET A 720 -23.52 -13.31 2.55
N ALA A 721 -23.73 -11.99 2.62
CA ALA A 721 -25.09 -11.44 2.73
C ALA A 721 -26.02 -11.94 1.62
N ARG A 722 -25.58 -11.89 0.36
CA ARG A 722 -26.33 -12.40 -0.79
C ARG A 722 -26.62 -13.88 -0.67
N GLU A 723 -25.60 -14.67 -0.36
CA GLU A 723 -25.76 -16.12 -0.34
C GLU A 723 -26.63 -16.61 0.82
N TYR A 724 -26.43 -16.07 2.02
CA TYR A 724 -27.29 -16.38 3.16
C TYR A 724 -28.73 -15.90 2.93
N ALA A 725 -28.94 -14.74 2.32
CA ALA A 725 -30.29 -14.26 1.96
C ALA A 725 -30.99 -15.19 0.96
N ARG A 726 -30.30 -15.62 -0.11
CA ARG A 726 -30.85 -16.59 -1.09
C ARG A 726 -31.24 -17.90 -0.42
N ARG A 727 -30.38 -18.46 0.43
CA ARG A 727 -30.65 -19.72 1.15
C ARG A 727 -31.76 -19.59 2.19
N ALA A 728 -31.92 -18.41 2.77
CA ALA A 728 -33.05 -18.10 3.66
C ALA A 728 -34.37 -17.86 2.92
N GLY A 729 -34.37 -17.88 1.58
CA GLY A 729 -35.57 -17.72 0.75
C GLY A 729 -35.92 -16.27 0.39
N GLU A 730 -35.01 -15.32 0.57
CA GLU A 730 -35.19 -13.95 0.07
C GLU A 730 -35.17 -13.92 -1.47
N THR A 731 -35.75 -12.86 -2.06
CA THR A 731 -35.73 -12.70 -3.52
C THR A 731 -34.33 -12.38 -4.03
N ASP A 732 -34.04 -12.74 -5.28
CA ASP A 732 -32.73 -12.47 -5.88
C ASP A 732 -32.41 -10.96 -5.92
N ALA A 733 -33.42 -10.11 -6.13
CA ALA A 733 -33.29 -8.66 -6.08
C ALA A 733 -32.83 -8.16 -4.70
N VAL A 734 -33.37 -8.70 -3.60
CA VAL A 734 -32.94 -8.35 -2.23
C VAL A 734 -31.52 -8.84 -1.97
N ALA A 735 -31.23 -10.09 -2.35
CA ALA A 735 -29.90 -10.67 -2.18
C ALA A 735 -28.83 -9.88 -2.96
N GLN A 736 -29.14 -9.45 -4.18
CA GLN A 736 -28.26 -8.63 -5.00
C GLN A 736 -28.08 -7.23 -4.41
N ALA A 737 -29.14 -6.58 -3.93
CA ALA A 737 -29.06 -5.28 -3.27
C ALA A 737 -28.16 -5.30 -2.01
N LEU A 738 -28.19 -6.40 -1.24
CA LEU A 738 -27.34 -6.60 -0.07
C LEU A 738 -25.85 -6.76 -0.45
N PHE A 739 -25.55 -7.42 -1.56
CA PHE A 739 -24.19 -7.48 -2.10
C PHE A 739 -23.72 -6.12 -2.64
N ASP A 740 -24.58 -5.47 -3.42
CA ASP A 740 -24.34 -4.17 -4.05
C ASP A 740 -24.05 -3.08 -3.01
N MET A 741 -24.63 -3.16 -1.80
CA MET A 741 -24.35 -2.23 -0.69
C MET A 741 -22.84 -2.09 -0.40
N GLU A 742 -22.06 -3.17 -0.54
CA GLU A 742 -20.61 -3.15 -0.30
C GLU A 742 -19.82 -2.58 -1.49
N LEU A 743 -20.43 -2.40 -2.65
CA LEU A 743 -19.76 -1.92 -3.87
C LEU A 743 -19.74 -0.38 -3.94
N PRO A 744 -18.68 0.22 -4.52
CA PRO A 744 -17.37 -0.39 -4.83
C PRO A 744 -16.53 -0.59 -3.55
N ARG A 745 -15.79 -1.70 -3.44
CA ARG A 745 -14.96 -2.01 -2.24
C ARG A 745 -13.58 -1.35 -2.31
N SER A 746 -13.08 -1.08 -3.50
CA SER A 746 -11.80 -0.43 -3.82
C SER A 746 -11.93 0.46 -5.06
N ALA A 747 -10.92 1.28 -5.35
CA ALA A 747 -10.88 2.05 -6.58
C ALA A 747 -10.80 1.10 -7.80
N GLY A 748 -11.66 1.31 -8.79
CA GLY A 748 -11.75 0.47 -10.00
C GLY A 748 -12.65 -0.76 -9.86
N ASP A 749 -13.19 -1.05 -8.67
CA ASP A 749 -14.20 -2.10 -8.52
C ASP A 749 -15.52 -1.71 -9.24
N PRO A 750 -16.34 -2.68 -9.64
CA PRO A 750 -17.69 -2.42 -10.13
C PRO A 750 -18.50 -1.60 -9.11
N VAL A 751 -19.30 -0.67 -9.63
CA VAL A 751 -20.34 0.02 -8.85
C VAL A 751 -21.56 -0.90 -8.66
N PRO A 752 -22.46 -0.61 -7.70
CA PRO A 752 -23.72 -1.31 -7.53
C PRO A 752 -24.47 -1.55 -8.84
N SER A 753 -24.94 -2.77 -9.07
CA SER A 753 -25.68 -3.10 -10.31
C SER A 753 -27.16 -2.71 -10.29
N THR A 754 -27.72 -2.47 -9.10
CA THR A 754 -29.14 -2.20 -8.87
C THR A 754 -29.37 -0.87 -8.15
N ILE A 755 -30.48 -0.20 -8.43
CA ILE A 755 -30.86 1.06 -7.76
C ILE A 755 -31.03 0.88 -6.24
N PRO A 756 -31.75 -0.14 -5.73
CA PRO A 756 -31.83 -0.39 -4.30
C PRO A 756 -30.45 -0.60 -3.65
N GLY A 757 -29.56 -1.34 -4.31
CA GLY A 757 -28.18 -1.54 -3.87
C GLY A 757 -27.36 -0.25 -3.84
N ALA A 758 -27.48 0.58 -4.88
CA ALA A 758 -26.81 1.88 -4.97
C ALA A 758 -27.25 2.83 -3.85
N LEU A 759 -28.55 2.86 -3.53
CA LEU A 759 -29.08 3.66 -2.42
C LEU A 759 -28.54 3.19 -1.05
N LEU A 760 -28.45 1.89 -0.82
CA LEU A 760 -27.85 1.33 0.41
C LEU A 760 -26.36 1.63 0.48
N ALA A 761 -25.63 1.50 -0.63
CA ALA A 761 -24.21 1.80 -0.73
C ALA A 761 -23.90 3.29 -0.45
N LEU A 762 -24.72 4.19 -0.98
CA LEU A 762 -24.64 5.63 -0.67
C LEU A 762 -24.97 5.91 0.79
N ALA A 763 -26.05 5.33 1.31
CA ALA A 763 -26.46 5.49 2.70
C ALA A 763 -25.37 5.04 3.70
N ASP A 764 -24.73 3.89 3.45
CA ASP A 764 -23.62 3.37 4.26
C ASP A 764 -22.44 4.36 4.34
N ARG A 765 -22.09 4.95 3.19
CA ARG A 765 -20.97 5.88 3.06
C ARG A 765 -21.30 7.27 3.62
N PHE A 766 -22.50 7.79 3.39
CA PHE A 766 -22.94 9.06 3.97
C PHE A 766 -23.05 8.96 5.50
N ASP A 767 -23.59 7.87 6.06
CA ASP A 767 -23.61 7.62 7.51
C ASP A 767 -22.19 7.63 8.09
N LEU A 768 -21.26 6.91 7.43
CA LEU A 768 -19.87 6.80 7.88
C LEU A 768 -19.16 8.16 7.87
N LEU A 769 -19.26 8.89 6.76
CA LEU A 769 -18.61 10.18 6.58
C LEU A 769 -19.17 11.23 7.55
N ALA A 770 -20.50 11.39 7.60
CA ALA A 770 -21.14 12.38 8.46
C ALA A 770 -20.91 12.07 9.94
N GLY A 771 -21.07 10.81 10.35
CA GLY A 771 -20.92 10.37 11.73
C GLY A 771 -19.50 10.54 12.26
N LEU A 772 -18.49 10.09 11.50
CA LEU A 772 -17.10 10.15 11.95
C LEU A 772 -16.54 11.59 11.96
N PHE A 773 -16.93 12.44 11.00
CA PHE A 773 -16.55 13.85 11.05
C PHE A 773 -17.20 14.59 12.22
N ALA A 774 -18.47 14.31 12.53
CA ALA A 774 -19.19 14.94 13.65
C ALA A 774 -18.55 14.65 15.02
N ILE A 775 -17.91 13.48 15.18
CA ILE A 775 -17.21 13.13 16.42
C ILE A 775 -15.72 13.50 16.41
N GLY A 776 -15.23 14.15 15.35
CA GLY A 776 -13.84 14.61 15.22
C GLY A 776 -12.84 13.55 14.72
N ALA A 777 -13.30 12.42 14.19
CA ALA A 777 -12.45 11.33 13.67
C ALA A 777 -12.02 11.55 12.20
N LYS A 778 -11.52 12.75 11.90
CA LYS A 778 -11.09 13.13 10.53
C LYS A 778 -9.76 12.45 10.16
N PRO A 779 -9.52 12.07 8.89
CA PRO A 779 -8.22 11.55 8.45
C PRO A 779 -7.11 12.61 8.58
N THR A 780 -5.91 12.22 8.99
CA THR A 780 -4.76 13.14 9.16
C THR A 780 -3.50 12.58 8.50
N GLY A 781 -2.84 13.36 7.63
CA GLY A 781 -1.62 12.92 6.94
C GLY A 781 -1.86 11.61 6.16
N SER A 782 -1.03 10.60 6.37
CA SER A 782 -1.22 9.27 5.78
C SER A 782 -2.23 8.37 6.54
N SER A 783 -2.63 8.73 7.76
CA SER A 783 -3.52 7.92 8.61
C SER A 783 -4.99 8.07 8.20
N ASP A 784 -5.66 6.94 7.92
CA ASP A 784 -7.10 6.83 7.66
C ASP A 784 -7.66 5.51 8.23
N PRO A 785 -7.83 5.42 9.56
CA PRO A 785 -8.15 4.16 10.24
C PRO A 785 -9.55 3.62 9.92
N PHE A 786 -10.45 4.48 9.43
CA PHE A 786 -11.83 4.12 9.08
C PHE A 786 -12.09 4.10 7.56
N ALA A 787 -11.04 4.21 6.75
CA ALA A 787 -11.10 4.23 5.28
C ALA A 787 -12.05 5.31 4.71
N LEU A 788 -12.09 6.49 5.33
CA LEU A 788 -12.96 7.60 4.93
C LEU A 788 -12.65 8.11 3.52
N ARG A 789 -11.38 8.10 3.09
CA ARG A 789 -11.01 8.46 1.71
C ARG A 789 -11.65 7.52 0.70
N ARG A 790 -11.70 6.22 1.05
CA ARG A 790 -12.30 5.19 0.21
C ARG A 790 -13.81 5.33 0.16
N ALA A 791 -14.45 5.62 1.30
CA ALA A 791 -15.88 5.88 1.36
C ALA A 791 -16.27 7.09 0.48
N ALA A 792 -15.55 8.20 0.59
CA ALA A 792 -15.76 9.39 -0.24
C ALA A 792 -15.55 9.10 -1.74
N ALA A 793 -14.48 8.39 -2.10
CA ALA A 793 -14.25 7.96 -3.47
C ALA A 793 -15.36 7.05 -4.01
N GLY A 794 -15.92 6.18 -3.16
CA GLY A 794 -17.06 5.32 -3.51
C GLY A 794 -18.35 6.09 -3.74
N VAL A 795 -18.65 7.11 -2.92
CA VAL A 795 -19.81 8.01 -3.15
C VAL A 795 -19.72 8.66 -4.53
N VAL A 796 -18.54 9.18 -4.85
CA VAL A 796 -18.29 9.82 -6.15
C VAL A 796 -18.49 8.83 -7.30
N ALA A 797 -17.90 7.63 -7.21
CA ALA A 797 -18.02 6.61 -8.25
C ALA A 797 -19.50 6.22 -8.51
N ILE A 798 -20.28 6.00 -7.44
CA ILE A 798 -21.70 5.63 -7.56
C ILE A 798 -22.51 6.76 -8.22
N LEU A 799 -22.35 8.00 -7.75
CA LEU A 799 -23.11 9.14 -8.29
C LEU A 799 -22.75 9.48 -9.74
N ARG A 800 -21.56 9.11 -10.21
CA ARG A 800 -21.14 9.29 -11.61
C ARG A 800 -21.70 8.23 -12.54
N GLU A 801 -21.68 6.97 -12.10
CA GLU A 801 -22.13 5.82 -12.90
C GLU A 801 -23.66 5.61 -12.89
N HIS A 802 -24.38 6.27 -11.98
CA HIS A 802 -25.85 6.22 -11.89
C HIS A 802 -26.50 7.60 -12.09
N PRO A 803 -26.60 8.11 -13.33
CA PRO A 803 -27.23 9.42 -13.60
C PRO A 803 -28.69 9.54 -13.14
N GLU A 804 -29.42 8.43 -13.04
CA GLU A 804 -30.76 8.37 -12.47
C GLU A 804 -30.82 8.80 -11.00
N LEU A 805 -29.69 8.75 -10.27
CA LEU A 805 -29.56 9.20 -8.89
C LEU A 805 -29.24 10.70 -8.77
N ARG A 806 -29.23 11.47 -9.87
CA ARG A 806 -28.80 12.88 -9.89
C ARG A 806 -29.49 13.82 -8.91
N ALA A 807 -30.67 13.46 -8.39
CA ALA A 807 -31.33 14.23 -7.34
C ALA A 807 -30.61 14.13 -5.97
N ILE A 808 -29.70 13.16 -5.81
CA ILE A 808 -28.87 12.97 -4.63
C ILE A 808 -27.53 13.67 -4.86
N THR A 809 -27.42 14.91 -4.38
CA THR A 809 -26.16 15.64 -4.29
C THR A 809 -25.44 15.33 -2.97
N LEU A 810 -24.16 15.69 -2.84
CA LEU A 810 -23.42 15.54 -1.58
C LEU A 810 -24.15 16.23 -0.41
N PRO A 811 -24.61 17.50 -0.51
CA PRO A 811 -25.41 18.12 0.55
C PRO A 811 -26.68 17.34 0.90
N VAL A 812 -27.40 16.80 -0.10
CA VAL A 812 -28.63 16.04 0.13
C VAL A 812 -28.35 14.75 0.89
N GLY A 813 -27.36 13.97 0.45
CA GLY A 813 -26.96 12.72 1.10
C GLY A 813 -26.45 12.93 2.53
N LEU A 814 -25.60 13.94 2.72
CA LEU A 814 -25.06 14.31 4.02
C LEU A 814 -26.14 14.83 4.98
N SER A 815 -27.11 15.60 4.48
CA SER A 815 -28.25 16.06 5.29
C SER A 815 -29.12 14.89 5.74
N ALA A 816 -29.40 13.93 4.86
CA ALA A 816 -30.17 12.73 5.21
C ALA A 816 -29.46 11.91 6.30
N ALA A 817 -28.13 11.76 6.20
CA ALA A 817 -27.34 11.10 7.24
C ALA A 817 -27.35 11.89 8.57
N ALA A 818 -27.14 13.21 8.52
CA ALA A 818 -27.13 14.08 9.68
C ALA A 818 -28.45 14.03 10.46
N GLU A 819 -29.59 13.97 9.77
CA GLU A 819 -30.91 13.82 10.39
C GLU A 819 -31.00 12.52 11.19
N GLN A 820 -30.57 11.39 10.62
CA GLN A 820 -30.64 10.09 11.28
C GLN A 820 -29.65 9.94 12.45
N ILE A 821 -28.48 10.58 12.35
CA ILE A 821 -27.50 10.65 13.45
C ILE A 821 -28.04 11.57 14.56
N GLY A 822 -28.61 12.72 14.20
CA GLY A 822 -29.25 13.66 15.12
C GLY A 822 -30.42 13.05 15.89
N ALA A 823 -31.22 12.19 15.24
CA ALA A 823 -32.30 11.45 15.88
C ALA A 823 -31.82 10.49 17.00
N GLN A 824 -30.53 10.11 17.00
CA GLN A 824 -29.89 9.33 18.07
C GLN A 824 -29.37 10.23 19.23
N GLY A 825 -29.56 11.55 19.15
CA GLY A 825 -29.08 12.51 20.13
C GLY A 825 -27.62 12.94 19.93
N ILE A 826 -27.07 12.72 18.73
CA ILE A 826 -25.67 13.05 18.41
C ILE A 826 -25.67 14.32 17.56
N GLU A 827 -25.02 15.37 18.06
CA GLU A 827 -24.90 16.63 17.33
C GLU A 827 -23.99 16.46 16.10
N VAL A 828 -24.48 16.92 14.94
CA VAL A 828 -23.74 16.97 13.68
C VAL A 828 -23.60 18.43 13.26
N PRO A 829 -22.45 19.07 13.53
CA PRO A 829 -22.25 20.48 13.19
C PRO A 829 -22.30 20.72 11.67
N ALA A 830 -22.89 21.84 11.24
CA ALA A 830 -22.95 22.20 9.82
C ALA A 830 -21.54 22.34 9.18
N GLU A 831 -20.58 22.85 9.94
CA GLU A 831 -19.17 22.91 9.54
C GLU A 831 -18.59 21.52 9.26
N SER A 832 -18.97 20.50 10.04
CA SER A 832 -18.52 19.13 9.79
C SER A 832 -19.06 18.58 8.47
N LEU A 833 -20.28 18.93 8.08
CA LEU A 833 -20.84 18.51 6.79
C LEU A 833 -20.16 19.24 5.62
N ALA A 834 -19.87 20.53 5.77
CA ALA A 834 -19.10 21.29 4.78
C ALA A 834 -17.70 20.67 4.57
N ASP A 835 -17.00 20.34 5.66
CA ASP A 835 -15.70 19.66 5.58
C ASP A 835 -15.78 18.32 4.85
N VAL A 836 -16.86 17.55 5.05
CA VAL A 836 -17.07 16.27 4.35
C VAL A 836 -17.33 16.50 2.86
N ALA A 837 -18.13 17.51 2.51
CA ALA A 837 -18.41 17.86 1.12
C ALA A 837 -17.11 18.24 0.40
N ASP A 838 -16.33 19.15 0.96
CA ASP A 838 -15.01 19.55 0.43
C ASP A 838 -14.06 18.35 0.30
N PHE A 839 -14.00 17.53 1.35
CA PHE A 839 -13.18 16.31 1.35
C PHE A 839 -13.56 15.34 0.24
N THR A 840 -14.85 15.23 -0.07
CA THR A 840 -15.38 14.34 -1.13
C THR A 840 -15.19 14.94 -2.51
N VAL A 841 -15.37 16.26 -2.67
CA VAL A 841 -15.06 17.00 -3.92
C VAL A 841 -13.59 16.84 -4.32
N ARG A 842 -12.66 16.84 -3.35
CA ARG A 842 -11.25 16.53 -3.64
C ARG A 842 -11.02 15.12 -4.19
N ARG A 843 -11.89 14.14 -3.87
CA ARG A 843 -11.82 12.79 -4.44
C ARG A 843 -12.37 12.75 -5.86
N TYR A 844 -13.39 13.55 -6.15
CA TYR A 844 -13.86 13.76 -7.52
C TYR A 844 -12.74 14.30 -8.40
N GLU A 845 -12.09 15.39 -7.99
CA GLU A 845 -10.95 15.98 -8.70
C GLU A 845 -9.86 14.93 -9.00
N GLN A 846 -9.47 14.17 -7.97
CA GLN A 846 -8.45 13.13 -8.11
C GLN A 846 -8.87 12.05 -9.12
N GLN A 847 -10.09 11.51 -9.03
CA GLN A 847 -10.55 10.44 -9.94
C GLN A 847 -10.63 10.90 -11.40
N VAL A 848 -11.00 12.15 -11.64
CA VAL A 848 -11.11 12.70 -12.99
C VAL A 848 -9.72 12.99 -13.57
N LEU A 849 -8.77 13.50 -12.76
CA LEU A 849 -7.37 13.65 -13.18
C LEU A 849 -6.69 12.31 -13.46
N ASP A 850 -6.95 11.30 -12.63
CA ASP A 850 -6.41 9.95 -12.81
C ASP A 850 -6.92 9.27 -14.10
N ARG A 851 -8.08 9.70 -14.63
CA ARG A 851 -8.62 9.27 -15.94
C ARG A 851 -7.90 9.94 -17.13
N GLY A 852 -7.11 10.98 -16.88
CA GLY A 852 -6.33 11.71 -17.90
C GLY A 852 -7.01 12.96 -18.45
N ASP A 853 -8.06 13.46 -17.81
CA ASP A 853 -8.73 14.71 -18.22
C ASP A 853 -7.84 15.96 -17.97
N ASP A 854 -8.03 17.00 -18.79
CA ASP A 854 -7.22 18.22 -18.69
C ASP A 854 -7.45 18.99 -17.38
N HIS A 855 -6.36 19.30 -16.69
CA HIS A 855 -6.38 19.94 -15.38
C HIS A 855 -7.13 21.28 -15.31
N LEU A 856 -7.13 22.10 -16.37
CA LEU A 856 -7.85 23.38 -16.39
C LEU A 856 -9.35 23.17 -16.55
N GLN A 857 -9.73 22.18 -17.37
CA GLN A 857 -11.13 21.81 -17.56
C GLN A 857 -11.71 21.16 -16.30
N VAL A 858 -10.94 20.31 -15.62
CA VAL A 858 -11.31 19.73 -14.32
C VAL A 858 -11.48 20.82 -13.27
N ALA A 859 -10.53 21.76 -13.17
CA ALA A 859 -10.64 22.89 -12.25
C ALA A 859 -11.87 23.76 -12.54
N ALA A 860 -12.27 23.90 -13.81
CA ALA A 860 -13.44 24.68 -14.19
C ALA A 860 -14.76 24.06 -13.72
N VAL A 861 -14.92 22.74 -13.78
CA VAL A 861 -16.17 22.07 -13.36
C VAL A 861 -16.21 21.77 -11.86
N LEU A 862 -15.10 21.94 -11.15
CA LEU A 862 -14.95 21.57 -9.75
C LEU A 862 -15.99 22.19 -8.78
N PRO A 863 -16.47 23.44 -8.98
CA PRO A 863 -17.56 23.98 -8.16
C PRO A 863 -18.89 23.20 -8.28
N LEU A 864 -19.07 22.42 -9.34
CA LEU A 864 -20.25 21.59 -9.54
C LEU A 864 -20.10 20.17 -8.95
N ALA A 865 -18.93 19.83 -8.41
CA ALA A 865 -18.60 18.47 -7.98
C ALA A 865 -19.39 17.99 -6.75
N GLU A 866 -20.16 18.85 -6.09
CA GLU A 866 -21.19 18.44 -5.14
C GLU A 866 -22.31 17.61 -5.81
N ALA A 867 -22.46 17.71 -7.13
CA ALA A 867 -23.30 16.87 -7.97
C ALA A 867 -22.41 16.18 -9.04
N PRO A 868 -21.74 15.06 -8.70
CA PRO A 868 -20.74 14.44 -9.58
C PRO A 868 -21.24 14.15 -11.02
N ALA A 869 -22.48 13.69 -11.18
CA ALA A 869 -23.07 13.48 -12.51
C ALA A 869 -23.16 14.79 -13.32
N THR A 870 -23.61 15.88 -12.70
CA THR A 870 -23.70 17.21 -13.35
C THR A 870 -22.33 17.76 -13.71
N ALA A 871 -21.34 17.55 -12.84
CA ALA A 871 -19.95 17.93 -13.12
C ALA A 871 -19.38 17.14 -14.32
N ASP A 872 -19.62 15.83 -14.40
CA ASP A 872 -19.18 14.99 -15.52
C ASP A 872 -19.89 15.35 -16.83
N GLU A 873 -21.21 15.60 -16.80
CA GLU A 873 -21.97 16.06 -17.97
C GLU A 873 -21.44 17.42 -18.47
N THR A 874 -21.17 18.36 -17.55
CA THR A 874 -20.62 19.68 -17.85
C THR A 874 -19.19 19.58 -18.39
N LEU A 875 -18.36 18.69 -17.86
CA LEU A 875 -17.00 18.45 -18.34
C LEU A 875 -17.00 17.88 -19.75
N ALA A 876 -17.87 16.89 -20.02
CA ALA A 876 -18.01 16.30 -21.34
C ALA A 876 -18.51 17.33 -22.37
N GLU A 877 -19.41 18.24 -21.96
CA GLU A 877 -19.85 19.34 -22.81
C GLU A 877 -18.73 20.38 -23.01
N LEU A 878 -18.01 20.74 -21.96
CA LEU A 878 -16.88 21.66 -22.03
C LEU A 878 -15.82 21.14 -23.01
N GLN A 879 -15.48 19.85 -22.95
CA GLN A 879 -14.56 19.17 -23.87
C GLN A 879 -15.00 19.26 -25.33
N ARG A 880 -16.31 19.26 -25.62
CA ARG A 880 -16.84 19.52 -26.97
C ARG A 880 -16.70 20.99 -27.34
N GLN A 881 -17.11 21.89 -26.45
CA GLN A 881 -17.20 23.32 -26.71
C GLN A 881 -15.82 23.98 -26.90
N VAL A 882 -14.79 23.55 -26.17
CA VAL A 882 -13.41 24.08 -26.30
C VAL A 882 -12.82 23.92 -27.70
N THR A 883 -13.36 23.00 -28.52
CA THR A 883 -12.93 22.81 -29.92
C THR A 883 -13.61 23.75 -30.91
N THR A 884 -14.57 24.55 -30.47
CA THR A 884 -15.35 25.45 -31.34
C THR A 884 -14.79 26.89 -31.30
N PRO A 885 -14.69 27.59 -32.46
CA PRO A 885 -14.16 28.96 -32.50
C PRO A 885 -14.97 29.96 -31.66
N GLY A 886 -16.31 29.88 -31.70
CA GLY A 886 -17.19 30.81 -30.98
C GLY A 886 -17.11 30.69 -29.46
N PHE A 887 -16.76 29.52 -28.92
CA PHE A 887 -16.60 29.34 -27.48
C PHE A 887 -15.36 30.06 -26.93
N ALA A 888 -14.26 30.10 -27.68
CA ALA A 888 -13.06 30.83 -27.26
C ALA A 888 -13.34 32.35 -27.15
N GLU A 889 -14.12 32.90 -28.09
CA GLU A 889 -14.54 34.30 -28.07
C GLU A 889 -15.47 34.59 -26.88
N LEU A 890 -16.44 33.70 -26.62
CA LEU A 890 -17.32 33.77 -25.46
C LEU A 890 -16.54 33.76 -24.14
N VAL A 891 -15.59 32.83 -23.97
CA VAL A 891 -14.74 32.76 -22.76
C VAL A 891 -13.93 34.04 -22.58
N ALA A 892 -13.38 34.59 -23.66
CA ALA A 892 -12.59 35.83 -23.61
C ALA A 892 -13.43 37.02 -23.14
N VAL A 893 -14.65 37.20 -23.67
CA VAL A 893 -15.52 38.32 -23.27
C VAL A 893 -16.03 38.17 -21.84
N LEU A 894 -16.39 36.95 -21.41
CA LEU A 894 -16.83 36.67 -20.05
C LEU A 894 -15.71 36.90 -19.03
N GLN A 895 -14.48 36.44 -19.30
CA GLN A 895 -13.34 36.71 -18.42
C GLN A 895 -13.00 38.19 -18.36
N ARG A 896 -13.13 38.93 -19.48
CA ARG A 896 -12.90 40.38 -19.49
C ARG A 896 -13.92 41.12 -18.62
N ALA A 897 -15.21 40.76 -18.70
CA ALA A 897 -16.24 41.29 -17.82
C ALA A 897 -15.94 40.97 -16.34
N ARG A 898 -15.61 39.72 -16.01
CA ARG A 898 -15.24 39.30 -14.65
C ARG A 898 -14.05 40.07 -14.07
N ARG A 899 -13.01 40.34 -14.87
CA ARG A 899 -11.79 41.04 -14.41
C ARG A 899 -12.02 42.54 -14.14
N ILE A 900 -12.93 43.16 -14.88
CA ILE A 900 -13.19 44.60 -14.78
C ILE A 900 -14.18 44.91 -13.65
N VAL A 901 -15.14 44.02 -13.39
CA VAL A 901 -16.18 44.21 -12.38
C VAL A 901 -15.66 43.82 -10.99
N PRO A 902 -15.59 44.74 -10.02
CA PRO A 902 -15.28 44.39 -8.63
C PRO A 902 -16.30 43.41 -8.03
N ALA A 903 -15.85 42.52 -7.14
CA ALA A 903 -16.67 41.44 -6.59
C ALA A 903 -17.91 41.91 -5.82
N ASP A 904 -17.87 43.11 -5.24
CA ASP A 904 -18.94 43.73 -4.44
C ASP A 904 -20.00 44.48 -5.25
N VAL A 905 -19.80 44.63 -6.57
CA VAL A 905 -20.79 45.26 -7.44
C VAL A 905 -21.97 44.32 -7.68
N ALA A 906 -23.18 44.79 -7.35
CA ALA A 906 -24.42 44.08 -7.61
C ALA A 906 -24.84 44.18 -9.09
N ALA A 907 -25.49 43.13 -9.62
CA ALA A 907 -26.09 43.09 -10.96
C ALA A 907 -27.36 43.94 -11.09
N VAL A 908 -27.27 45.22 -10.73
CA VAL A 908 -28.36 46.20 -10.78
C VAL A 908 -27.82 47.49 -11.38
N TYR A 909 -28.51 48.03 -12.39
CA TYR A 909 -28.13 49.28 -13.05
C TYR A 909 -29.35 50.08 -13.50
N ASP A 910 -29.19 51.40 -13.59
CA ASP A 910 -30.19 52.31 -14.18
C ASP A 910 -29.92 52.43 -15.68
N ALA A 911 -30.76 51.80 -16.50
CA ALA A 911 -30.64 51.81 -17.96
C ALA A 911 -30.76 53.22 -18.56
N SER A 912 -31.37 54.18 -17.87
CA SER A 912 -31.49 55.57 -18.36
C SER A 912 -30.14 56.32 -18.39
N LYS A 913 -29.11 55.76 -17.73
CA LYS A 913 -27.74 56.31 -17.68
C LYS A 913 -26.83 55.72 -18.75
N LEU A 914 -27.30 54.74 -19.53
CA LEU A 914 -26.61 54.19 -20.70
C LEU A 914 -27.01 55.03 -21.91
N THR A 915 -26.08 55.81 -22.47
CA THR A 915 -26.39 56.82 -23.50
C THR A 915 -25.66 56.59 -24.81
N GLU A 916 -24.53 55.86 -24.77
CA GLU A 916 -23.75 55.57 -25.96
C GLU A 916 -24.35 54.38 -26.73
N PRO A 917 -24.28 54.35 -28.09
CA PRO A 917 -24.88 53.30 -28.90
C PRO A 917 -24.46 51.87 -28.50
N ALA A 918 -23.17 51.65 -28.23
CA ALA A 918 -22.65 50.33 -27.84
C ALA A 918 -23.21 49.84 -26.49
N GLU A 919 -23.57 50.75 -25.57
CA GLU A 919 -24.15 50.41 -24.27
C GLU A 919 -25.61 49.98 -24.39
N LEU A 920 -26.36 50.68 -25.25
CA LEU A 920 -27.76 50.37 -25.52
C LEU A 920 -27.89 49.02 -26.25
N VAL A 921 -27.00 48.75 -27.21
CA VAL A 921 -26.94 47.44 -27.90
C VAL A 921 -26.60 46.31 -26.94
N LEU A 922 -25.62 46.51 -26.04
CA LEU A 922 -25.29 45.52 -25.01
C LEU A 922 -26.45 45.31 -24.02
N HIS A 923 -27.12 46.38 -23.59
CA HIS A 923 -28.30 46.30 -22.74
C HIS A 923 -29.41 45.48 -23.39
N GLU A 924 -29.75 45.73 -24.65
CA GLU A 924 -30.74 44.94 -25.39
C GLU A 924 -30.35 43.47 -25.52
N ALA A 925 -29.06 43.18 -25.76
CA ALA A 925 -28.55 41.81 -25.83
C ALA A 925 -28.68 41.09 -24.48
N VAL A 926 -28.36 41.75 -23.36
CA VAL A 926 -28.55 41.23 -22.00
C VAL A 926 -30.04 40.98 -21.70
N GLN A 927 -30.95 41.87 -22.12
CA GLN A 927 -32.40 41.67 -21.96
C GLN A 927 -32.92 40.47 -22.76
N LYS A 928 -32.35 40.18 -23.94
CA LYS A 928 -32.72 39.01 -24.76
C LYS A 928 -32.33 37.69 -24.11
N VAL A 929 -31.22 37.65 -23.37
CA VAL A 929 -30.81 36.46 -22.60
C VAL A 929 -31.76 36.20 -21.43
N GLY A 930 -32.25 37.25 -20.78
CA GLY A 930 -33.24 37.12 -19.70
C GLY A 930 -32.69 36.35 -18.51
N THR A 931 -33.18 35.11 -18.29
CA THR A 931 -32.64 34.19 -17.28
C THR A 931 -31.73 33.18 -17.97
N ALA A 932 -30.42 33.28 -17.71
CA ALA A 932 -29.44 32.39 -18.31
C ALA A 932 -29.62 30.93 -17.85
N PRO A 933 -29.56 29.94 -18.78
CA PRO A 933 -29.51 28.53 -18.42
C PRO A 933 -28.27 28.19 -17.58
N THR A 934 -28.37 27.19 -16.71
CA THR A 934 -27.24 26.70 -15.91
C THR A 934 -26.47 25.58 -16.59
N ALA A 935 -27.10 24.87 -17.54
CA ALA A 935 -26.43 23.84 -18.33
C ALA A 935 -25.53 24.49 -19.40
N LEU A 936 -24.25 24.08 -19.47
CA LEU A 936 -23.25 24.71 -20.33
C LEU A 936 -23.67 24.79 -21.81
N GLY A 937 -24.21 23.70 -22.37
CA GLY A 937 -24.62 23.68 -23.78
C GLY A 937 -25.74 24.69 -24.09
N GLU A 938 -26.75 24.79 -23.22
CA GLU A 938 -27.83 25.75 -23.34
C GLU A 938 -27.35 27.19 -23.09
N PHE A 939 -26.45 27.37 -22.14
CA PHE A 939 -25.83 28.65 -21.82
C PHE A 939 -25.05 29.20 -23.01
N VAL A 940 -24.22 28.38 -23.66
CA VAL A 940 -23.45 28.79 -24.85
C VAL A 940 -24.38 29.27 -25.96
N ILE A 941 -25.46 28.52 -26.25
CA ILE A 941 -26.45 28.91 -27.26
C ILE A 941 -27.17 30.21 -26.88
N ALA A 942 -27.60 30.33 -25.62
CA ALA A 942 -28.33 31.51 -25.15
C ALA A 942 -27.46 32.79 -25.14
N THR A 943 -26.15 32.65 -24.90
CA THR A 943 -25.22 33.79 -24.72
C THR A 943 -24.40 34.13 -25.95
N GLU A 944 -24.53 33.39 -27.05
CA GLU A 944 -23.89 33.71 -28.34
C GLU A 944 -24.20 35.15 -28.80
N VAL A 945 -25.43 35.62 -28.57
CA VAL A 945 -25.87 36.99 -28.89
C VAL A 945 -25.13 38.08 -28.12
N LEU A 946 -24.38 37.74 -27.06
CA LEU A 946 -23.63 38.70 -26.25
C LEU A 946 -22.19 38.93 -26.75
N VAL A 947 -21.62 38.03 -27.55
CA VAL A 947 -20.19 38.04 -27.90
C VAL A 947 -19.80 39.31 -28.65
N GLU A 948 -20.50 39.64 -29.74
CA GLU A 948 -20.25 40.85 -30.53
C GLU A 948 -20.57 42.14 -29.73
N PRO A 949 -21.74 42.28 -29.06
CA PRO A 949 -22.04 43.45 -28.23
C PRO A 949 -21.05 43.72 -27.10
N ILE A 950 -20.56 42.68 -26.41
CA ILE A 950 -19.56 42.85 -25.33
C ILE A 950 -18.22 43.30 -25.92
N THR A 951 -17.83 42.74 -27.07
CA THR A 951 -16.59 43.13 -27.76
C THR A 951 -16.63 44.61 -28.14
N ASN A 952 -17.69 45.05 -28.82
CA ASN A 952 -17.88 46.44 -29.22
C ASN A 952 -17.95 47.39 -28.02
N PHE A 953 -18.68 46.99 -26.96
CA PHE A 953 -18.74 47.76 -25.71
C PHE A 953 -17.34 48.00 -25.14
N PHE A 954 -16.49 46.98 -25.12
CA PHE A 954 -15.14 47.11 -24.57
C PHE A 954 -14.13 47.83 -25.47
N GLU A 955 -14.41 47.98 -26.77
CA GLU A 955 -13.61 48.76 -27.71
C GLU A 955 -13.99 50.25 -27.67
N GLU A 956 -15.29 50.55 -27.51
CA GLU A 956 -15.81 51.91 -27.63
C GLU A 956 -16.07 52.60 -26.28
N ILE A 957 -16.28 51.83 -25.19
CA ILE A 957 -16.75 52.37 -23.91
C ILE A 957 -15.68 52.27 -22.82
N LEU A 958 -15.37 53.43 -22.21
CA LEU A 958 -14.57 53.49 -20.99
C LEU A 958 -15.44 53.11 -19.76
N VAL A 959 -15.29 51.88 -19.27
CA VAL A 959 -16.08 51.37 -18.12
C VAL A 959 -15.91 52.24 -16.87
N MET A 960 -14.69 52.69 -16.60
CA MET A 960 -14.35 53.57 -15.47
C MET A 960 -14.64 55.04 -15.80
N ALA A 961 -15.90 55.37 -16.07
CA ALA A 961 -16.32 56.74 -16.36
C ALA A 961 -16.03 57.71 -15.19
N GLU A 962 -15.79 58.99 -15.52
CA GLU A 962 -15.61 60.05 -14.52
C GLU A 962 -16.90 60.33 -13.75
N ASP A 963 -18.05 60.22 -14.43
CA ASP A 963 -19.37 60.33 -13.82
C ASP A 963 -19.69 59.06 -12.99
N PRO A 964 -19.89 59.20 -11.65
CA PRO A 964 -20.19 58.07 -10.78
C PRO A 964 -21.47 57.30 -11.14
N GLU A 965 -22.50 57.97 -11.66
CA GLU A 965 -23.78 57.33 -11.99
C GLU A 965 -23.66 56.50 -13.27
N VAL A 966 -22.96 57.02 -14.28
CA VAL A 966 -22.66 56.30 -15.53
C VAL A 966 -21.74 55.11 -15.26
N ARG A 967 -20.71 55.30 -14.44
CA ARG A 967 -19.80 54.22 -14.03
C ARG A 967 -20.55 53.11 -13.30
N ALA A 968 -21.45 53.45 -12.38
CA ALA A 968 -22.28 52.47 -11.67
C ALA A 968 -23.18 51.69 -12.63
N ALA A 969 -23.79 52.36 -13.63
CA ALA A 969 -24.64 51.69 -14.61
C ALA A 969 -23.85 50.72 -15.52
N ARG A 970 -22.67 51.12 -16.01
CA ARG A 970 -21.76 50.27 -16.80
C ARG A 970 -21.27 49.06 -16.01
N LEU A 971 -20.84 49.26 -14.76
CA LEU A 971 -20.39 48.18 -13.89
C LEU A 971 -21.53 47.24 -13.51
N GLY A 972 -22.73 47.75 -13.26
CA GLY A 972 -23.91 46.93 -12.98
C GLY A 972 -24.35 46.08 -14.18
N LEU A 973 -24.27 46.62 -15.41
CA LEU A 973 -24.55 45.88 -16.65
C LEU A 973 -23.55 44.72 -16.86
N LEU A 974 -22.26 44.97 -16.65
CA LEU A 974 -21.23 43.92 -16.71
C LEU A 974 -21.36 42.92 -15.53
N ALA A 975 -21.81 43.37 -14.35
CA ALA A 975 -22.10 42.49 -13.22
C ALA A 975 -23.25 41.53 -13.52
N THR A 976 -24.28 41.95 -14.27
CA THR A 976 -25.34 41.05 -14.75
C THR A 976 -24.77 39.93 -15.64
N ILE A 977 -23.83 40.24 -16.54
CA ILE A 977 -23.19 39.24 -17.42
C ILE A 977 -22.29 38.29 -16.61
N ARG A 978 -21.54 38.82 -15.64
CA ARG A 978 -20.77 38.01 -14.68
C ARG A 978 -21.67 37.01 -13.96
N ASP A 979 -22.82 37.48 -13.47
CA ASP A 979 -23.74 36.68 -12.66
C ASP A 979 -24.49 35.63 -13.50
N PHE A 980 -24.73 35.87 -14.80
CA PHE A 980 -25.22 34.84 -15.73
C PHE A 980 -24.24 33.66 -15.86
N ALA A 981 -22.94 33.93 -15.92
CA ALA A 981 -21.92 32.92 -16.14
C ALA A 981 -21.55 32.14 -14.86
N ALA A 982 -21.71 32.77 -13.69
CA ALA A 982 -21.28 32.23 -12.39
C ALA A 982 -21.80 30.81 -12.05
N PRO A 983 -23.08 30.45 -12.26
CA PRO A 983 -23.59 29.13 -11.88
C PRO A 983 -23.25 28.01 -12.88
N VAL A 984 -22.62 28.33 -14.02
CA VAL A 984 -22.37 27.37 -15.11
C VAL A 984 -21.09 26.57 -14.88
N LEU A 985 -19.98 27.23 -14.56
CA LEU A 985 -18.67 26.65 -14.23
C LEU A 985 -17.73 27.76 -13.75
N ASP A 986 -16.54 27.42 -13.23
CA ASP A 986 -15.51 28.42 -12.99
C ASP A 986 -14.76 28.79 -14.28
N TRP A 987 -15.22 29.86 -14.91
CA TRP A 987 -14.61 30.40 -16.13
C TRP A 987 -13.18 30.91 -15.93
N GLN A 988 -12.70 31.11 -14.69
CA GLN A 988 -11.35 31.58 -14.40
C GLN A 988 -10.32 30.46 -14.61
N ALA A 989 -10.70 29.22 -14.28
CA ALA A 989 -9.83 28.05 -14.42
C ALA A 989 -9.41 27.77 -15.87
N LEU A 990 -10.24 28.14 -16.86
CA LEU A 990 -9.98 27.88 -18.28
C LEU A 990 -8.86 28.74 -18.90
N GLY A 991 -8.43 29.82 -18.25
CA GLY A 991 -7.42 30.75 -18.79
C GLY A 991 -7.87 31.50 -20.07
N THR A 992 -7.04 32.42 -20.59
CA THR A 992 -7.36 33.20 -21.81
C THR A 992 -6.87 32.56 -23.11
N SER A 993 -6.14 31.45 -23.05
CA SER A 993 -5.47 30.83 -24.21
C SER A 993 -6.10 29.51 -24.65
N LEU A 994 -7.44 29.44 -24.73
CA LEU A 994 -8.11 28.30 -25.37
C LEU A 994 -7.75 28.18 -26.87
N ALA A 995 -7.18 29.21 -27.48
CA ALA A 995 -6.57 29.15 -28.80
C ALA A 995 -5.09 28.72 -28.72
N GLY A 996 -4.82 27.43 -28.94
CA GLY A 996 -3.48 26.98 -29.38
C GLY A 996 -2.96 25.66 -28.79
N GLN A 997 -3.46 24.52 -29.27
CA GLN A 997 -2.62 23.34 -29.48
C GLN A 997 -2.72 22.93 -30.96
N PRO A 998 -1.62 22.96 -31.73
CA PRO A 998 -1.64 22.41 -33.07
C PRO A 998 -1.70 20.89 -32.98
N VAL A 999 -2.67 20.33 -33.70
CA VAL A 999 -2.74 18.91 -34.05
C VAL A 999 -1.36 18.47 -34.53
N GLN A 1000 -0.70 17.57 -33.80
CA GLN A 1000 0.50 16.90 -34.28
C GLN A 1000 0.11 16.12 -35.54
N SER A 1001 0.54 16.66 -36.68
CA SER A 1001 0.45 15.96 -37.95
C SER A 1001 1.32 14.71 -37.87
N GLU A 1002 0.72 13.57 -38.21
CA GLU A 1002 1.40 12.34 -38.57
C GLU A 1002 2.50 12.66 -39.59
N ARG A 1003 3.75 12.64 -39.14
CA ARG A 1003 4.88 12.44 -40.06
C ARG A 1003 4.97 10.95 -40.35
N GLN A 1004 4.23 10.52 -41.37
CA GLN A 1004 4.72 9.45 -42.23
C GLN A 1004 5.98 9.95 -42.95
N GLY A 1005 7.06 9.19 -42.86
CA GLY A 1005 8.30 9.47 -43.57
C GLY A 1005 9.36 8.41 -43.27
N GLU A 1006 9.34 7.35 -44.08
CA GLU A 1006 10.39 6.34 -44.41
C GLU A 1006 11.23 5.69 -43.30
#